data_AF-A0A419HFK1-F1
#
_entry.id   AF-A0A419HFK1-F1
#
_cell.length_a   1.000
_cell.length_b   1.000
_cell.length_c   1.000
_cell.angle_alpha   90.00
_cell.angle_beta   90.00
_cell.angle_gamma   90.00
#
_symmetry.space_group_name_H-M   'P 1'
#
loop_
_entity.id
_entity.type
_entity.pdbx_description
1 polymer ?
#
loop_
_entity_poly.entity_id
_entity_poly.type
_entity_poly.pdbx_seq_one_letter_code
_entity_poly.pdbx_strand_id
1 'polypeptide(L)'
;MGDAPSGHDAAVPAVSQEAALLAADAAIPVRNPDESYQRQNAVPAENGLNYISYQKSYKNLRVVGSDAVVVANSAGQIVSTNEANPAPVSVDTTPVVSKEQALAKAKSQLDKATDSMEPKLVVSTLGGQPALAWEVRVRGTEQNKPSNQFVYVDAKNGSINHSYDLVKAADGNGYYNGNIQIDTSGSGSSYSLNDPNRTGLKCGNISNKTALTKSTDSWGSGAARNVETACVDAMFAVQQEWNMVKEWFGRNGIDGNGRGFPAWVNLQDANAYWTGDHTEFGYNGSKAKDMTSIDVVGHEFGHAIFQYSGSGQGSGTEANGMNESTGDIFGALVEHYVNGKDKPDYDVGELVDFFGNGKNLRFMYKPSLDGGSPDCYTTSWPSDEHLVAGPQNHWFYLLAEGSKPTNGQPESPTCNNSSITGLGIQTAGKIFYNALQQKTSSWNYAALRKAALTAAKNLFPNSCGEFNTTKAAFDAVSVKAVSGEATCTGPTSTSQPPTSTTTTTPPTTTTSQPPATEAPDISVDAVKGHLAELQKAADGNGGNRYSGSGGFKASVDYIEGKLKAAGYTVTRQNCTSCSSGSQNLIADWPGGDTGNTLMLGAHLDSVSAGPGINDNGSGSATILENALTVAAKKPSLSRHLRFAWWSDEEQGLVGSKFYVNSLSSADKAKIKSYLNFDMTGSPNGGYFINNITTDLGKAFKAYFDKIGVAAEENTEGAGRSDDYSFQNAGIASSGFAAGASARKTAAQAQKWGGTSGQAYDSCYHSACDKNPGNINGTILDRGADSVASAIWALAVSGGTTTTPPTTTTTTPPTSTTTTTPPTTTTTTPSGNFTVAVNPSGGTVAVGGQISAKVSVGSGARGPVRLTAINDELDAYFWFSPSTVSSGGSSTLTLWTWYGTAPGSYPVTIQATDGYSTTTTTYTLVVQ
;
A
#
# COMPACT_ATOMS: atom_id res chain seq x y z
N MET A 1 -6.01 -57.71 -21.89
CA MET A 1 -7.04 -58.19 -20.95
C MET A 1 -6.29 -58.78 -19.78
N GLY A 2 -6.46 -58.39 -18.52
CA GLY A 2 -7.42 -57.49 -17.89
C GLY A 2 -6.91 -57.08 -16.51
N ASP A 3 -7.72 -56.28 -15.84
CA ASP A 3 -7.47 -55.45 -14.65
C ASP A 3 -6.80 -56.09 -13.44
N ALA A 4 -6.07 -55.25 -12.70
CA ALA A 4 -5.76 -55.45 -11.29
C ALA A 4 -6.75 -54.65 -10.42
N PRO A 5 -7.36 -55.23 -9.37
CA PRO A 5 -8.23 -54.51 -8.46
C PRO A 5 -7.50 -53.93 -7.23
N SER A 6 -8.04 -52.79 -6.82
CA SER A 6 -7.92 -52.03 -5.57
C SER A 6 -7.56 -52.75 -4.27
N GLY A 7 -6.73 -52.08 -3.47
CA GLY A 7 -6.63 -52.24 -2.01
C GLY A 7 -6.26 -50.90 -1.36
N HIS A 8 -7.12 -50.43 -0.46
CA HIS A 8 -7.13 -49.12 0.19
C HIS A 8 -5.87 -48.80 1.02
N ASP A 9 -5.25 -47.63 0.76
CA ASP A 9 -4.63 -46.85 1.83
C ASP A 9 -5.67 -45.86 2.37
N ALA A 10 -6.01 -46.02 3.65
CA ALA A 10 -6.92 -45.15 4.35
C ALA A 10 -6.30 -43.76 4.46
N ALA A 11 -6.97 -42.76 3.88
CA ALA A 11 -6.68 -41.36 4.15
C ALA A 11 -6.80 -41.11 5.65
N VAL A 12 -5.69 -40.73 6.29
CA VAL A 12 -5.73 -40.08 7.61
C VAL A 12 -6.56 -38.80 7.42
N PRO A 13 -7.63 -38.55 8.22
CA PRO A 13 -8.43 -37.35 8.06
C PRO A 13 -7.56 -36.11 8.26
N ALA A 14 -7.65 -35.15 7.34
CA ALA A 14 -7.13 -33.80 7.56
C ALA A 14 -7.92 -33.18 8.72
N VAL A 15 -7.37 -33.22 9.92
CA VAL A 15 -7.87 -32.43 11.04
C VAL A 15 -7.34 -31.01 10.85
N SER A 16 -8.25 -30.04 10.81
CA SER A 16 -7.96 -28.65 10.44
C SER A 16 -7.22 -27.92 11.56
N GLN A 17 -6.44 -26.90 11.20
CA GLN A 17 -5.84 -25.91 12.11
C GLN A 17 -6.84 -25.45 13.19
N GLU A 18 -8.12 -25.36 12.84
CA GLU A 18 -9.25 -25.03 13.70
C GLU A 18 -9.39 -25.90 14.96
N ALA A 19 -9.11 -27.21 14.88
CA ALA A 19 -9.13 -28.10 16.05
C ALA A 19 -7.99 -27.79 17.03
N ALA A 20 -6.80 -27.47 16.50
CA ALA A 20 -5.65 -27.05 17.30
C ALA A 20 -5.91 -25.69 17.97
N LEU A 21 -6.60 -24.78 17.28
CA LEU A 21 -7.02 -23.48 17.78
C LEU A 21 -8.03 -23.61 18.93
N LEU A 22 -9.11 -24.37 18.73
CA LEU A 22 -10.15 -24.60 19.76
C LEU A 22 -9.58 -25.28 21.01
N ALA A 23 -8.75 -26.30 20.81
CA ALA A 23 -8.08 -26.97 21.93
C ALA A 23 -7.16 -26.01 22.68
N ALA A 24 -6.41 -25.17 21.96
CA ALA A 24 -5.50 -24.20 22.56
C ALA A 24 -6.23 -23.13 23.38
N ASP A 25 -7.40 -22.65 22.92
CA ASP A 25 -8.22 -21.69 23.69
C ASP A 25 -8.68 -22.30 25.02
N ALA A 26 -9.14 -23.55 24.96
CA ALA A 26 -9.63 -24.27 26.13
C ALA A 26 -8.52 -24.64 27.13
N ALA A 27 -7.27 -24.72 26.66
CA ALA A 27 -6.13 -25.12 27.47
C ALA A 27 -5.57 -24.00 28.33
N ILE A 28 -5.91 -22.73 28.06
CA ILE A 28 -5.36 -21.60 28.82
C ILE A 28 -6.06 -21.46 30.17
N PRO A 29 -5.29 -21.52 31.28
CA PRO A 29 -5.85 -21.38 32.62
C PRO A 29 -6.17 -19.92 32.94
N VAL A 30 -7.45 -19.55 32.86
CA VAL A 30 -7.99 -18.31 33.43
C VAL A 30 -8.09 -18.47 34.94
N ARG A 31 -7.28 -17.74 35.72
CA ARG A 31 -7.14 -17.93 37.18
C ARG A 31 -7.85 -16.87 38.00
N ASN A 32 -8.31 -15.80 37.37
CA ASN A 32 -9.15 -14.77 37.96
C ASN A 32 -10.31 -14.46 36.99
N PRO A 33 -11.57 -14.36 37.45
CA PRO A 33 -12.72 -14.03 36.59
C PRO A 33 -12.60 -12.70 35.82
N ASP A 34 -11.80 -11.76 36.32
CA ASP A 34 -11.53 -10.49 35.65
C ASP A 34 -10.43 -10.60 34.58
N GLU A 35 -9.78 -11.77 34.44
CA GLU A 35 -8.79 -12.04 33.40
C GLU A 35 -9.43 -12.59 32.13
N SER A 36 -8.91 -12.17 30.98
CA SER A 36 -9.25 -12.74 29.68
C SER A 36 -8.00 -12.93 28.85
N TYR A 37 -7.94 -13.98 28.04
CA TYR A 37 -6.87 -14.18 27.08
C TYR A 37 -7.41 -14.02 25.67
N GLN A 38 -6.77 -13.14 24.90
CA GLN A 38 -7.10 -12.93 23.50
C GLN A 38 -6.00 -13.53 22.64
N ARG A 39 -6.38 -14.44 21.74
CA ARG A 39 -5.47 -14.97 20.74
C ARG A 39 -4.90 -13.83 19.89
N GLN A 40 -3.58 -13.79 19.76
CA GLN A 40 -2.87 -12.78 18.97
C GLN A 40 -2.45 -13.33 17.62
N ASN A 41 -1.94 -14.57 17.61
CA ASN A 41 -1.47 -15.21 16.39
C ASN A 41 -1.55 -16.74 16.51
N ALA A 42 -1.55 -17.41 15.36
CA ALA A 42 -1.40 -18.85 15.27
C ALA A 42 -0.49 -19.20 14.09
N VAL A 43 0.67 -19.78 14.38
CA VAL A 43 1.68 -20.13 13.39
C VAL A 43 1.72 -21.65 13.21
N PRO A 44 1.32 -22.17 12.04
CA PRO A 44 1.53 -23.57 11.72
C PRO A 44 3.03 -23.83 11.53
N ALA A 45 3.50 -25.00 11.96
CA ALA A 45 4.88 -25.43 11.91
C ALA A 45 4.99 -26.89 11.44
N GLU A 46 6.21 -27.37 11.27
CA GLU A 46 6.48 -28.74 10.84
C GLU A 46 5.83 -29.78 11.77
N ASN A 47 5.58 -30.98 11.22
CA ASN A 47 4.93 -32.10 11.93
C ASN A 47 3.50 -31.80 12.43
N GLY A 48 2.81 -30.85 11.79
CA GLY A 48 1.44 -30.51 12.11
C GLY A 48 1.29 -29.81 13.46
N LEU A 49 2.34 -29.19 13.99
CA LEU A 49 2.26 -28.36 15.19
C LEU A 49 1.70 -26.98 14.85
N ASN A 50 1.01 -26.39 15.81
CA ASN A 50 0.53 -25.02 15.77
C ASN A 50 1.02 -24.34 17.05
N TYR A 51 1.61 -23.15 16.89
CA TYR A 51 2.05 -22.29 17.99
C TYR A 51 1.07 -21.13 18.08
N ILE A 52 0.24 -21.11 19.13
CA ILE A 52 -0.83 -20.14 19.31
C ILE A 52 -0.43 -19.20 20.44
N SER A 53 -0.28 -17.92 20.15
CA SER A 53 0.08 -16.89 21.14
C SER A 53 -1.14 -16.13 21.63
N TYR A 54 -1.10 -15.72 22.90
CA TYR A 54 -2.20 -15.08 23.59
C TYR A 54 -1.72 -13.89 24.42
N GLN A 55 -2.50 -12.82 24.39
CA GLN A 55 -2.35 -11.66 25.24
C GLN A 55 -3.33 -11.76 26.40
N LYS A 56 -2.81 -11.67 27.62
CA LYS A 56 -3.64 -11.56 28.82
C LYS A 56 -4.14 -10.13 29.01
N SER A 57 -5.39 -9.99 29.42
CA SER A 57 -6.00 -8.74 29.88
C SER A 57 -6.62 -8.94 31.27
N TYR A 58 -6.73 -7.87 32.07
CA TYR A 58 -7.37 -7.82 33.38
C TYR A 58 -8.27 -6.58 33.45
N LYS A 59 -9.59 -6.75 33.64
CA LYS A 59 -10.58 -5.66 33.60
C LYS A 59 -10.43 -4.75 32.36
N ASN A 60 -10.31 -5.36 31.18
CA ASN A 60 -10.07 -4.70 29.89
C ASN A 60 -8.74 -3.93 29.75
N LEU A 61 -7.81 -4.05 30.72
CA LEU A 61 -6.45 -3.55 30.59
C LEU A 61 -5.50 -4.66 30.15
N ARG A 62 -4.67 -4.40 29.14
CA ARG A 62 -3.61 -5.32 28.72
C ARG A 62 -2.65 -5.58 29.89
N VAL A 63 -2.30 -6.86 30.10
CA VAL A 63 -1.28 -7.27 31.07
C VAL A 63 0.04 -7.52 30.34
N VAL A 64 1.01 -6.62 30.54
CA VAL A 64 2.33 -6.67 29.91
C VAL A 64 3.26 -7.56 30.74
N GLY A 65 3.91 -8.52 30.08
CA GLY A 65 4.78 -9.51 30.70
C GLY A 65 4.05 -10.76 31.23
N SER A 66 2.79 -10.99 30.82
CA SER A 66 1.99 -12.15 31.21
C SER A 66 1.27 -12.82 30.03
N ASP A 67 1.90 -12.82 28.86
CA ASP A 67 1.46 -13.51 27.66
C ASP A 67 1.66 -15.04 27.77
N ALA A 68 0.97 -15.77 26.89
CA ALA A 68 1.03 -17.23 26.85
C ALA A 68 1.18 -17.76 25.43
N VAL A 69 1.88 -18.88 25.28
CA VAL A 69 1.96 -19.65 24.04
C VAL A 69 1.52 -21.07 24.30
N VAL A 70 0.50 -21.52 23.59
CA VAL A 70 0.02 -22.89 23.60
C VAL A 70 0.46 -23.56 22.31
N VAL A 71 1.09 -24.73 22.43
CA VAL A 71 1.46 -25.57 21.29
C VAL A 71 0.47 -26.70 21.21
N ALA A 72 -0.19 -26.84 20.06
CA ALA A 72 -1.17 -27.89 19.79
C ALA A 72 -0.85 -28.58 18.47
N ASN A 73 -0.99 -29.90 18.39
CA ASN A 73 -0.84 -30.60 17.12
C ASN A 73 -2.14 -30.53 16.29
N SER A 74 -2.06 -30.98 15.03
CA SER A 74 -3.17 -30.91 14.08
C SER A 74 -4.36 -31.75 14.52
N ALA A 75 -4.17 -32.72 15.43
CA ALA A 75 -5.25 -33.51 16.02
C ALA A 75 -5.94 -32.82 17.21
N GLY A 76 -5.60 -31.55 17.52
CA GLY A 76 -6.15 -30.82 18.66
C GLY A 76 -5.57 -31.24 20.01
N GLN A 77 -4.44 -31.95 20.05
CA GLN A 77 -3.79 -32.32 21.30
C GLN A 77 -2.82 -31.22 21.73
N ILE A 78 -2.91 -30.81 23.00
CA ILE A 78 -1.99 -29.85 23.59
C ILE A 78 -0.66 -30.52 23.87
N VAL A 79 0.38 -30.00 23.23
CA VAL A 79 1.76 -30.45 23.36
C VAL A 79 2.45 -29.71 24.50
N SER A 80 2.23 -28.39 24.61
CA SER A 80 2.74 -27.60 25.73
C SER A 80 1.95 -26.30 25.92
N THR A 81 2.06 -25.73 27.12
CA THR A 81 1.55 -24.40 27.45
C THR A 81 2.65 -23.68 28.21
N ASN A 82 3.10 -22.55 27.67
CA ASN A 82 4.11 -21.70 28.27
C ASN A 82 3.46 -20.38 28.63
N GLU A 83 3.54 -19.98 29.89
CA GLU A 83 2.96 -18.73 30.39
C GLU A 83 4.04 -17.88 31.03
N ALA A 84 4.12 -16.60 30.66
CA ALA A 84 4.89 -15.62 31.40
C ALA A 84 4.10 -15.22 32.66
N ASN A 85 4.75 -15.23 33.83
CA ASN A 85 4.18 -14.78 35.11
C ASN A 85 2.73 -15.28 35.37
N PRO A 86 2.53 -16.60 35.59
CA PRO A 86 1.21 -17.24 35.63
C PRO A 86 0.37 -16.92 36.88
N ALA A 87 0.86 -16.09 37.80
CA ALA A 87 0.12 -15.70 38.98
C ALA A 87 -1.17 -14.92 38.60
N PRO A 88 -2.27 -15.08 39.36
CA PRO A 88 -3.46 -14.29 39.14
C PRO A 88 -3.17 -12.81 39.38
N VAL A 89 -3.60 -11.96 38.45
CA VAL A 89 -3.51 -10.51 38.57
C VAL A 89 -4.65 -10.02 39.45
N SER A 90 -4.33 -9.20 40.45
CA SER A 90 -5.31 -8.54 41.30
C SER A 90 -4.76 -7.17 41.69
N VAL A 91 -5.10 -6.15 40.91
CA VAL A 91 -4.62 -4.78 41.09
C VAL A 91 -5.78 -3.79 41.00
N ASP A 92 -5.72 -2.70 41.75
CA ASP A 92 -6.64 -1.58 41.56
C ASP A 92 -6.30 -0.86 40.26
N THR A 93 -7.29 -0.75 39.37
CA THR A 93 -7.16 -0.21 38.01
C THR A 93 -7.43 1.29 37.90
N THR A 94 -7.59 1.98 39.02
CA THR A 94 -7.84 3.44 39.05
C THR A 94 -6.50 4.21 39.07
N PRO A 95 -6.12 4.96 38.02
CA PRO A 95 -4.87 5.72 38.05
C PRO A 95 -4.97 6.93 39.00
N VAL A 96 -3.91 7.19 39.76
CA VAL A 96 -3.71 8.42 40.56
C VAL A 96 -2.81 9.40 39.81
N VAL A 97 -1.80 8.86 39.13
CA VAL A 97 -0.91 9.60 38.23
C VAL A 97 -1.61 9.79 36.90
N SER A 98 -1.71 11.04 36.45
CA SER A 98 -2.27 11.36 35.12
C SER A 98 -1.36 10.87 34.00
N LYS A 99 -1.94 10.65 32.81
CA LYS A 99 -1.16 10.31 31.62
C LYS A 99 -0.13 11.40 31.29
N GLU A 100 -0.43 12.68 31.53
CA GLU A 100 0.48 13.79 31.31
C GLU A 100 1.70 13.73 32.24
N GLN A 101 1.49 13.41 33.52
CA GLN A 101 2.57 13.23 34.49
C GLN A 101 3.45 12.02 34.13
N ALA A 102 2.84 10.92 33.71
CA ALA A 102 3.58 9.74 33.25
C ALA A 102 4.40 10.03 31.99
N LEU A 103 3.83 10.75 31.03
CA LEU A 103 4.53 11.18 29.82
C LEU A 103 5.73 12.07 30.15
N ALA A 104 5.56 13.05 31.03
CA ALA A 104 6.65 13.91 31.47
C ALA A 104 7.77 13.10 32.15
N LYS A 105 7.41 12.13 32.98
CA LYS A 105 8.36 11.23 33.65
C LYS A 105 9.11 10.33 32.67
N ALA A 106 8.44 9.80 31.66
CA ALA A 106 9.07 9.01 30.62
C ALA A 106 10.03 9.83 29.76
N LYS A 107 9.64 11.06 29.36
CA LYS A 107 10.50 11.96 28.60
C LYS A 107 11.77 12.34 29.35
N SER A 108 11.74 12.38 30.70
CA SER A 108 12.93 12.66 31.51
C SER A 108 13.96 11.53 31.53
N GLN A 109 13.72 10.40 30.84
CA GLN A 109 14.74 9.39 30.59
C GLN A 109 15.66 9.75 29.42
N LEU A 110 15.26 10.72 28.58
CA LEU A 110 16.03 11.15 27.41
C LEU A 110 16.66 12.52 27.67
N ASP A 111 17.87 12.75 27.14
CA ASP A 111 18.49 14.09 27.14
C ASP A 111 17.65 15.07 26.31
N LYS A 112 17.04 14.57 25.23
CA LYS A 112 16.11 15.32 24.39
C LYS A 112 15.04 14.38 23.84
N ALA A 113 13.82 14.49 24.35
CA ALA A 113 12.67 13.83 23.73
C ALA A 113 12.20 14.61 22.48
N THR A 114 12.13 13.94 21.33
CA THR A 114 11.68 14.50 20.06
C THR A 114 10.29 14.04 19.67
N ASP A 115 9.87 12.87 20.13
CA ASP A 115 8.56 12.28 19.86
C ASP A 115 8.09 11.40 21.02
N SER A 116 6.79 11.19 21.13
CA SER A 116 6.20 10.32 22.14
C SER A 116 4.81 9.86 21.76
N MET A 117 4.47 8.60 22.04
CA MET A 117 3.10 8.10 21.91
C MET A 117 2.26 8.44 23.14
N GLU A 118 0.93 8.43 22.97
CA GLU A 118 0.01 8.59 24.09
C GLU A 118 0.22 7.46 25.11
N PRO A 119 0.38 7.79 26.42
CA PRO A 119 0.46 6.79 27.48
C PRO A 119 -0.77 5.89 27.50
N LYS A 120 -0.54 4.57 27.46
CA LYS A 120 -1.60 3.57 27.59
C LYS A 120 -1.60 3.00 28.99
N LEU A 121 -2.78 2.94 29.62
CA LEU A 121 -2.93 2.31 30.92
C LEU A 121 -2.87 0.79 30.74
N VAL A 122 -1.96 0.14 31.48
CA VAL A 122 -1.71 -1.30 31.44
C VAL A 122 -1.52 -1.84 32.85
N VAL A 123 -1.61 -3.16 33.01
CA VAL A 123 -1.01 -3.83 34.17
C VAL A 123 0.35 -4.35 33.72
N SER A 124 1.44 -3.99 34.42
CA SER A 124 2.78 -4.46 34.09
C SER A 124 3.29 -5.43 35.15
N THR A 125 3.87 -6.55 34.72
CA THR A 125 4.58 -7.51 35.59
C THR A 125 6.10 -7.46 35.39
N LEU A 126 6.59 -6.59 34.48
CA LEU A 126 8.01 -6.50 34.12
C LEU A 126 8.92 -5.98 35.27
N GLY A 127 8.35 -5.42 36.33
CA GLY A 127 9.04 -5.00 37.55
C GLY A 127 8.92 -5.98 38.74
N GLY A 128 8.44 -7.20 38.50
CA GLY A 128 8.19 -8.20 39.53
C GLY A 128 6.70 -8.35 39.85
N GLN A 129 6.21 -7.65 40.88
CA GLN A 129 4.79 -7.74 41.26
C GLN A 129 3.90 -6.99 40.26
N PRO A 130 2.71 -7.52 39.90
CA PRO A 130 1.76 -6.83 39.04
C PRO A 130 1.40 -5.45 39.59
N ALA A 131 1.54 -4.42 38.78
CA ALA A 131 1.18 -3.05 39.14
C ALA A 131 0.47 -2.35 37.97
N LEU A 132 -0.45 -1.44 38.29
CA LEU A 132 -1.04 -0.54 37.31
C LEU A 132 0.04 0.44 36.84
N ALA A 133 0.26 0.55 35.54
CA ALA A 133 1.28 1.40 34.96
C ALA A 133 0.78 2.10 33.69
N TRP A 134 1.38 3.22 33.39
CA TRP A 134 1.34 3.85 32.08
C TRP A 134 2.50 3.31 31.26
N GLU A 135 2.20 2.58 30.18
CA GLU A 135 3.17 2.28 29.14
C GLU A 135 3.31 3.52 28.26
N VAL A 136 4.51 4.10 28.26
CA VAL A 136 4.82 5.29 27.48
C VAL A 136 5.96 4.97 26.53
N ARG A 137 5.77 5.22 25.25
CA ARG A 137 6.87 5.18 24.28
C ARG A 137 7.39 6.59 24.05
N VAL A 138 8.69 6.79 24.27
CA VAL A 138 9.37 8.07 24.04
C VAL A 138 10.54 7.87 23.08
N ARG A 139 10.71 8.81 22.15
CA ARG A 139 11.79 8.84 21.16
C ARG A 139 12.57 10.13 21.28
N GLY A 140 13.86 10.07 21.03
CA GLY A 140 14.73 11.21 21.23
C GLY A 140 16.20 10.84 21.20
N THR A 141 16.99 11.51 22.03
CA THR A 141 18.40 11.17 22.22
C THR A 141 18.69 10.93 23.70
N GLU A 142 19.50 9.92 23.99
CA GLU A 142 20.09 9.61 25.29
C GLU A 142 21.61 9.50 25.10
N GLN A 143 22.40 10.25 25.87
CA GLN A 143 23.85 10.39 25.72
C GLN A 143 24.28 10.78 24.29
N ASN A 144 23.52 11.68 23.65
CA ASN A 144 23.67 12.06 22.23
C ASN A 144 23.44 10.94 21.20
N LYS A 145 22.90 9.78 21.59
CA LYS A 145 22.58 8.67 20.70
C LYS A 145 21.07 8.57 20.45
N PRO A 146 20.61 8.20 19.24
CA PRO A 146 19.19 7.96 18.98
C PRO A 146 18.63 6.91 19.95
N SER A 147 17.48 7.20 20.54
CA SER A 147 16.84 6.37 21.55
C SER A 147 15.34 6.26 21.29
N ASN A 148 14.79 5.08 21.54
CA ASN A 148 13.39 4.73 21.34
C ASN A 148 12.93 3.80 22.48
N GLN A 149 12.66 4.40 23.63
CA GLN A 149 12.36 3.68 24.86
C GLN A 149 10.87 3.42 25.05
N PHE A 150 10.55 2.22 25.51
CA PHE A 150 9.33 1.95 26.27
C PHE A 150 9.63 2.15 27.75
N VAL A 151 8.86 3.01 28.40
CA VAL A 151 8.97 3.34 29.83
C VAL A 151 7.64 3.02 30.50
N TYR A 152 7.69 2.22 31.56
CA TYR A 152 6.52 1.83 32.34
C TYR A 152 6.50 2.63 33.64
N VAL A 153 5.65 3.65 33.69
CA VAL A 153 5.51 4.55 34.84
C VAL A 153 4.37 4.06 35.73
N ASP A 154 4.65 3.81 37.00
CA ASP A 154 3.66 3.41 38.00
C ASP A 154 2.50 4.41 38.05
N ALA A 155 1.27 3.92 37.83
CA ALA A 155 0.09 4.77 37.74
C ALA A 155 -0.43 5.22 39.12
N LYS A 156 0.17 4.75 40.23
CA LYS A 156 -0.18 5.15 41.60
C LYS A 156 0.79 6.16 42.18
N ASN A 157 2.09 6.00 41.96
CA ASN A 157 3.13 6.83 42.60
C ASN A 157 4.07 7.56 41.62
N GLY A 158 4.06 7.21 40.32
CA GLY A 158 4.84 7.89 39.28
C GLY A 158 6.29 7.45 39.18
N SER A 159 6.72 6.40 39.89
CA SER A 159 8.04 5.79 39.70
C SER A 159 8.14 5.06 38.37
N ILE A 160 9.35 4.93 37.82
CA ILE A 160 9.59 4.08 36.65
C ILE A 160 9.83 2.67 37.18
N ASN A 161 8.93 1.74 36.82
CA ASN A 161 8.99 0.36 37.28
C ASN A 161 9.84 -0.51 36.34
N HIS A 162 9.90 -0.14 35.05
CA HIS A 162 10.71 -0.80 34.03
C HIS A 162 10.93 0.14 32.83
N SER A 163 12.03 -0.02 32.10
CA SER A 163 12.23 0.58 30.78
C SER A 163 13.14 -0.29 29.90
N TYR A 164 12.96 -0.20 28.59
CA TYR A 164 13.87 -0.80 27.59
C TYR A 164 13.89 0.02 26.31
N ASP A 165 15.05 0.07 25.66
CA ASP A 165 15.26 0.78 24.38
C ASP A 165 15.21 -0.19 23.19
N LEU A 166 14.52 0.21 22.12
CA LEU A 166 14.47 -0.51 20.85
C LEU A 166 15.60 -0.16 19.89
N VAL A 167 16.33 0.94 20.12
CA VAL A 167 17.46 1.39 19.29
C VAL A 167 18.76 1.17 20.04
N LYS A 168 19.75 0.60 19.35
CA LYS A 168 21.13 0.52 19.83
C LYS A 168 22.07 0.92 18.70
N ALA A 169 22.29 2.23 18.61
CA ALA A 169 23.33 2.77 17.76
C ALA A 169 24.67 2.54 18.45
N ALA A 170 25.51 1.69 17.84
CA ALA A 170 26.85 1.40 18.32
C ALA A 170 27.85 2.41 17.75
N ASP A 171 28.90 2.70 18.52
CA ASP A 171 30.01 3.51 18.02
C ASP A 171 30.91 2.63 17.14
N GLY A 172 30.93 2.89 15.84
CA GLY A 172 31.82 2.23 14.87
C GLY A 172 33.05 3.09 14.58
N ASN A 173 34.23 2.47 14.47
CA ASN A 173 35.45 3.09 13.95
C ASN A 173 35.96 2.28 12.74
N GLY A 174 35.49 2.68 11.57
CA GLY A 174 35.86 2.14 10.26
C GLY A 174 37.15 2.74 9.72
N TYR A 175 37.79 2.08 8.75
CA TYR A 175 38.98 2.60 8.09
C TYR A 175 38.62 3.67 7.06
N TYR A 176 37.61 3.38 6.23
CA TYR A 176 37.18 4.27 5.15
C TYR A 176 36.36 5.42 5.71
N ASN A 177 35.42 5.14 6.61
CA ASN A 177 34.46 6.12 7.09
C ASN A 177 34.79 6.76 8.45
N GLY A 178 35.82 6.24 9.13
CA GLY A 178 36.22 6.74 10.46
C GLY A 178 35.15 6.46 11.52
N ASN A 179 34.93 7.43 12.40
CA ASN A 179 33.94 7.32 13.47
C ASN A 179 32.51 7.51 12.92
N ILE A 180 31.70 6.47 13.02
CA ILE A 180 30.33 6.41 12.50
C ILE A 180 29.39 5.73 13.51
N GLN A 181 28.09 5.79 13.23
CA GLN A 181 27.09 4.99 13.94
C GLN A 181 26.61 3.85 13.05
N ILE A 182 26.48 2.67 13.64
CA ILE A 182 25.90 1.50 12.97
C ILE A 182 24.84 0.87 13.87
N ASP A 183 23.81 0.31 13.26
CA ASP A 183 22.77 -0.42 13.99
C ASP A 183 23.27 -1.82 14.39
N THR A 184 23.19 -2.15 15.68
CA THR A 184 23.59 -3.46 16.25
C THR A 184 22.48 -4.03 17.15
N SER A 185 22.63 -5.29 17.53
CA SER A 185 21.69 -6.00 18.41
C SER A 185 22.36 -6.37 19.74
N GLY A 186 21.57 -6.60 20.79
CA GLY A 186 22.05 -7.13 22.08
C GLY A 186 21.82 -6.17 23.24
N SER A 187 22.25 -6.49 24.46
CA SER A 187 22.11 -5.63 25.64
C SER A 187 23.05 -6.04 26.77
N GLY A 188 23.29 -5.12 27.70
CA GLY A 188 24.08 -5.40 28.90
C GLY A 188 25.53 -5.73 28.54
N SER A 189 25.89 -7.01 28.67
CA SER A 189 27.25 -7.53 28.42
C SER A 189 27.35 -8.38 27.15
N SER A 190 26.39 -8.29 26.23
CA SER A 190 26.43 -9.03 24.96
C SER A 190 25.79 -8.22 23.83
N TYR A 191 26.62 -7.85 22.85
CA TYR A 191 26.26 -7.14 21.63
C TYR A 191 26.69 -7.94 20.42
N SER A 192 26.00 -7.75 19.30
CA SER A 192 26.26 -8.44 18.04
C SER A 192 26.13 -7.48 16.86
N LEU A 193 27.01 -7.62 15.86
CA LEU A 193 26.89 -6.98 14.54
C LEU A 193 25.79 -7.64 13.70
N ASN A 194 24.58 -7.62 14.24
CA ASN A 194 23.34 -8.00 13.61
C ASN A 194 22.41 -6.78 13.68
N ASP A 195 21.89 -6.34 12.54
CA ASP A 195 21.01 -5.18 12.47
C ASP A 195 19.58 -5.58 12.90
N PRO A 196 19.00 -4.98 13.95
CA PRO A 196 17.65 -5.30 14.39
C PRO A 196 16.55 -4.65 13.53
N ASN A 197 16.90 -3.63 12.74
CA ASN A 197 15.97 -2.85 11.92
C ASN A 197 15.90 -3.38 10.48
N ARG A 198 16.93 -4.10 10.02
CA ARG A 198 17.05 -4.59 8.64
C ARG A 198 17.28 -6.10 8.62
N THR A 199 16.19 -6.85 8.45
CA THR A 199 16.19 -8.32 8.47
C THR A 199 17.27 -8.91 7.54
N GLY A 200 18.12 -9.78 8.09
CA GLY A 200 19.14 -10.50 7.33
C GLY A 200 20.50 -9.81 7.26
N LEU A 201 20.60 -8.52 7.60
CA LEU A 201 21.87 -7.80 7.65
C LEU A 201 22.65 -8.13 8.93
N LYS A 202 23.86 -8.63 8.74
CA LYS A 202 24.81 -8.95 9.79
C LYS A 202 26.21 -9.07 9.20
N CYS A 203 27.23 -8.86 10.04
CA CYS A 203 28.62 -9.02 9.61
C CYS A 203 29.46 -9.86 10.56
N GLY A 204 30.34 -10.67 9.98
CA GLY A 204 31.32 -11.45 10.73
C GLY A 204 32.44 -12.03 9.88
N ASN A 205 33.24 -12.90 10.49
CA ASN A 205 34.37 -13.53 9.81
C ASN A 205 33.88 -14.65 8.89
N ILE A 206 34.37 -14.69 7.66
CA ILE A 206 34.03 -15.74 6.70
C ILE A 206 34.35 -17.16 7.18
N SER A 207 35.34 -17.33 8.06
CA SER A 207 35.73 -18.66 8.57
C SER A 207 34.66 -19.31 9.44
N ASN A 208 33.77 -18.53 10.07
CA ASN A 208 32.69 -19.05 10.92
C ASN A 208 31.28 -18.68 10.44
N LYS A 209 31.14 -17.71 9.53
CA LYS A 209 29.85 -17.23 8.97
C LYS A 209 28.81 -16.94 10.07
N THR A 210 29.27 -16.35 11.17
CA THR A 210 28.44 -15.88 12.29
C THR A 210 28.70 -14.41 12.55
N ALA A 211 27.66 -13.66 12.94
CA ALA A 211 27.81 -12.26 13.31
C ALA A 211 28.84 -12.10 14.43
N LEU A 212 29.69 -11.07 14.38
CA LEU A 212 30.60 -10.79 15.50
C LEU A 212 29.78 -10.51 16.76
N THR A 213 30.29 -10.96 17.90
CA THR A 213 29.69 -10.71 19.21
C THR A 213 30.75 -10.29 20.22
N LYS A 214 30.45 -9.34 21.10
CA LYS A 214 31.33 -8.99 22.23
C LYS A 214 30.57 -8.32 23.38
N SER A 215 31.29 -7.94 24.43
CA SER A 215 30.71 -7.37 25.65
C SER A 215 30.48 -5.86 25.63
N THR A 216 31.01 -5.14 24.65
CA THR A 216 30.84 -3.69 24.48
C THR A 216 30.23 -3.36 23.13
N ASP A 217 29.47 -2.27 23.04
CA ASP A 217 28.83 -1.83 21.80
C ASP A 217 29.62 -0.73 21.09
N SER A 218 30.92 -0.99 20.94
CA SER A 218 31.89 -0.09 20.32
C SER A 218 32.80 -0.88 19.40
N TRP A 219 32.65 -0.78 18.09
CA TRP A 219 33.22 -1.71 17.12
C TRP A 219 34.33 -1.07 16.28
N GLY A 220 35.37 -1.82 15.97
CA GLY A 220 36.41 -1.42 15.03
C GLY A 220 37.52 -0.61 15.69
N SER A 221 38.69 -0.65 15.04
CA SER A 221 39.90 0.05 15.48
C SER A 221 40.33 1.16 14.52
N GLY A 222 39.66 1.28 13.38
CA GLY A 222 40.10 2.12 12.26
C GLY A 222 41.34 1.59 11.53
N ALA A 223 41.83 0.39 11.84
CA ALA A 223 42.96 -0.21 11.15
C ALA A 223 42.58 -0.74 9.75
N ALA A 224 43.46 -0.54 8.76
CA ALA A 224 43.24 -0.93 7.35
C ALA A 224 42.99 -2.43 7.12
N ARG A 225 43.48 -3.28 8.02
CA ARG A 225 43.30 -4.75 8.01
C ARG A 225 42.84 -5.21 9.38
N ASN A 226 41.54 -5.38 9.56
CA ASN A 226 40.98 -5.87 10.81
C ASN A 226 39.53 -6.33 10.59
N VAL A 227 39.20 -7.54 11.03
CA VAL A 227 37.85 -8.14 10.86
C VAL A 227 36.75 -7.23 11.41
N GLU A 228 36.96 -6.61 12.57
CA GLU A 228 35.96 -5.76 13.19
C GLU A 228 35.84 -4.42 12.46
N THR A 229 36.96 -3.80 12.09
CA THR A 229 36.96 -2.56 11.27
C THR A 229 36.27 -2.78 9.92
N ALA A 230 36.61 -3.86 9.21
CA ALA A 230 36.00 -4.21 7.92
C ALA A 230 34.49 -4.46 8.05
N CYS A 231 34.06 -5.09 9.15
CA CYS A 231 32.64 -5.24 9.41
C CYS A 231 31.92 -3.93 9.73
N VAL A 232 32.58 -2.98 10.39
CA VAL A 232 32.02 -1.64 10.61
C VAL A 232 31.81 -0.92 9.28
N ASP A 233 32.83 -0.91 8.41
CA ASP A 233 32.72 -0.30 7.08
C ASP A 233 31.63 -0.98 6.23
N ALA A 234 31.62 -2.32 6.17
CA ALA A 234 30.62 -3.08 5.42
C ALA A 234 29.19 -2.85 5.94
N MET A 235 28.96 -2.93 7.26
CA MET A 235 27.65 -2.71 7.85
C MET A 235 27.14 -1.29 7.59
N PHE A 236 28.01 -0.30 7.71
CA PHE A 236 27.63 1.08 7.41
C PHE A 236 27.19 1.24 5.96
N ALA A 237 28.02 0.81 5.01
CA ALA A 237 27.73 0.97 3.59
C ALA A 237 26.41 0.28 3.20
N VAL A 238 26.18 -0.99 3.57
CA VAL A 238 24.92 -1.68 3.24
C VAL A 238 23.70 -1.11 3.98
N GLN A 239 23.87 -0.59 5.21
CA GLN A 239 22.77 0.11 5.90
C GLN A 239 22.37 1.39 5.17
N GLN A 240 23.35 2.14 4.64
CA GLN A 240 23.08 3.34 3.83
C GLN A 240 22.49 2.97 2.47
N GLU A 241 22.97 1.91 1.81
CA GLU A 241 22.37 1.41 0.58
C GLU A 241 20.93 0.99 0.77
N TRP A 242 20.61 0.27 1.85
CA TRP A 242 19.24 -0.08 2.19
C TRP A 242 18.35 1.17 2.32
N ASN A 243 18.84 2.19 3.02
CA ASN A 243 18.11 3.45 3.18
C ASN A 243 17.91 4.13 1.82
N MET A 244 18.97 4.22 1.02
CA MET A 244 18.95 4.82 -0.31
C MET A 244 17.93 4.12 -1.23
N VAL A 245 17.97 2.79 -1.35
CA VAL A 245 17.04 2.08 -2.25
C VAL A 245 15.58 2.21 -1.79
N LYS A 246 15.35 2.35 -0.49
CA LYS A 246 14.02 2.66 0.07
C LYS A 246 13.60 4.08 -0.24
N GLU A 247 14.45 5.06 0.03
CA GLU A 247 14.11 6.49 -0.08
C GLU A 247 14.05 6.98 -1.52
N TRP A 248 15.00 6.57 -2.35
CA TRP A 248 15.10 7.03 -3.73
C TRP A 248 14.21 6.24 -4.67
N PHE A 249 14.00 4.95 -4.39
CA PHE A 249 13.33 4.03 -5.32
C PHE A 249 12.08 3.34 -4.76
N GLY A 250 11.80 3.46 -3.45
CA GLY A 250 10.69 2.75 -2.81
C GLY A 250 10.92 1.24 -2.66
N ARG A 251 12.17 0.76 -2.85
CA ARG A 251 12.51 -0.67 -2.74
C ARG A 251 12.52 -1.09 -1.26
N ASN A 252 11.82 -2.16 -0.92
CA ASN A 252 11.81 -2.70 0.43
C ASN A 252 13.00 -3.66 0.63
N GLY A 253 14.13 -3.18 1.16
CA GLY A 253 15.33 -3.99 1.36
C GLY A 253 16.09 -4.35 0.09
N ILE A 254 17.22 -5.05 0.25
CA ILE A 254 18.10 -5.40 -0.89
C ILE A 254 17.38 -6.37 -1.84
N ASP A 255 16.63 -7.34 -1.31
CA ASP A 255 15.86 -8.30 -2.12
C ASP A 255 14.52 -7.76 -2.66
N GLY A 256 14.11 -6.57 -2.23
CA GLY A 256 12.83 -5.95 -2.60
C GLY A 256 11.62 -6.41 -1.77
N ASN A 257 11.78 -7.34 -0.83
CA ASN A 257 10.74 -7.89 0.05
C ASN A 257 11.05 -7.74 1.55
N GLY A 258 11.93 -6.82 1.92
CA GLY A 258 12.27 -6.46 3.30
C GLY A 258 13.40 -7.30 3.89
N ARG A 259 14.22 -7.93 3.04
CA ARG A 259 15.37 -8.72 3.46
C ARG A 259 16.67 -8.21 2.81
N GLY A 260 17.75 -8.35 3.58
CA GLY A 260 19.13 -8.18 3.14
C GLY A 260 19.92 -9.47 3.33
N PHE A 261 21.22 -9.35 3.16
CA PHE A 261 22.13 -10.49 3.14
C PHE A 261 23.32 -10.28 4.07
N PRO A 262 23.89 -11.36 4.62
CA PRO A 262 25.08 -11.26 5.43
C PRO A 262 26.29 -10.73 4.65
N ALA A 263 27.16 -10.01 5.33
CA ALA A 263 28.47 -9.61 4.85
C ALA A 263 29.57 -10.38 5.62
N TRP A 264 30.36 -11.19 4.92
CA TRP A 264 31.45 -11.94 5.52
C TRP A 264 32.80 -11.34 5.12
N VAL A 265 33.58 -10.89 6.09
CA VAL A 265 34.89 -10.27 5.84
C VAL A 265 36.03 -11.25 6.10
N ASN A 266 37.24 -10.83 5.77
CA ASN A 266 38.49 -11.61 5.93
C ASN A 266 38.56 -12.85 5.01
N LEU A 267 37.97 -12.74 3.82
CA LEU A 267 38.25 -13.64 2.71
C LEU A 267 39.75 -13.62 2.39
N GLN A 268 40.33 -14.79 2.15
CA GLN A 268 41.77 -14.94 1.91
C GLN A 268 42.15 -14.73 0.44
N ASP A 269 41.45 -13.82 -0.23
CA ASP A 269 41.59 -13.54 -1.65
C ASP A 269 41.68 -12.05 -1.90
N ALA A 270 42.32 -11.68 -3.01
CA ALA A 270 42.40 -10.30 -3.47
C ALA A 270 41.14 -9.92 -4.25
N ASN A 271 39.97 -10.00 -3.61
CA ASN A 271 38.69 -9.74 -4.25
C ASN A 271 37.54 -9.50 -3.26
N ALA A 272 36.38 -9.11 -3.79
CA ALA A 272 35.08 -9.16 -3.13
C ALA A 272 34.07 -9.90 -4.05
N TYR A 273 33.04 -10.51 -3.45
CA TYR A 273 32.09 -11.34 -4.19
C TYR A 273 30.67 -11.26 -3.62
N TRP A 274 29.68 -11.27 -4.52
CA TRP A 274 28.32 -11.72 -4.26
C TRP A 274 28.16 -13.19 -4.64
N THR A 275 27.71 -14.02 -3.70
CA THR A 275 27.62 -15.48 -3.90
C THR A 275 26.22 -15.98 -4.29
N GLY A 276 25.22 -15.10 -4.30
CA GLY A 276 23.81 -15.43 -4.53
C GLY A 276 22.91 -15.33 -3.30
N ASP A 277 23.49 -15.39 -2.10
CA ASP A 277 22.78 -15.25 -0.82
C ASP A 277 23.58 -14.54 0.30
N HIS A 278 24.82 -14.11 0.04
CA HIS A 278 25.65 -13.28 0.92
C HIS A 278 26.79 -12.60 0.14
N THR A 279 27.46 -11.64 0.78
CA THR A 279 28.68 -11.01 0.27
C THR A 279 29.92 -11.51 1.02
N GLU A 280 31.05 -11.59 0.33
CA GLU A 280 32.34 -11.99 0.86
C GLU A 280 33.41 -10.95 0.50
N PHE A 281 34.12 -10.40 1.48
CA PHE A 281 35.09 -9.32 1.29
C PHE A 281 36.50 -9.72 1.71
N GLY A 282 37.45 -9.55 0.78
CA GLY A 282 38.86 -9.88 0.95
C GLY A 282 39.75 -8.65 1.10
N TYR A 283 40.90 -8.66 0.41
CA TYR A 283 41.90 -7.59 0.46
C TYR A 283 42.22 -6.99 -0.91
N ASN A 284 42.81 -5.81 -0.94
CA ASN A 284 43.43 -5.30 -2.17
C ASN A 284 44.65 -6.13 -2.59
N GLY A 285 45.15 -5.99 -3.83
CA GLY A 285 46.24 -6.81 -4.37
C GLY A 285 47.55 -6.79 -3.57
N SER A 286 47.81 -5.72 -2.82
CA SER A 286 48.97 -5.60 -1.90
C SER A 286 48.75 -6.24 -0.52
N LYS A 287 47.53 -6.69 -0.23
CA LYS A 287 47.06 -7.19 1.08
C LYS A 287 47.07 -6.14 2.19
N ALA A 288 47.21 -4.87 1.86
CA ALA A 288 47.36 -3.77 2.81
C ALA A 288 46.03 -3.21 3.33
N LYS A 289 44.92 -3.44 2.61
CA LYS A 289 43.59 -2.89 2.92
C LYS A 289 42.48 -3.94 2.73
N ASP A 290 41.45 -3.92 3.58
CA ASP A 290 40.20 -4.65 3.37
C ASP A 290 39.38 -4.00 2.24
N MET A 291 38.78 -4.82 1.36
CA MET A 291 37.93 -4.32 0.25
C MET A 291 36.51 -4.03 0.74
N THR A 292 36.37 -3.00 1.57
CA THR A 292 35.08 -2.63 2.21
C THR A 292 34.81 -1.12 2.14
N SER A 293 35.31 -0.43 1.11
CA SER A 293 34.90 0.95 0.81
C SER A 293 33.42 1.01 0.43
N ILE A 294 32.82 2.21 0.46
CA ILE A 294 31.37 2.36 0.28
C ILE A 294 30.94 1.83 -1.09
N ASP A 295 31.63 2.26 -2.13
CA ASP A 295 31.40 1.84 -3.50
C ASP A 295 31.53 0.33 -3.70
N VAL A 296 32.56 -0.31 -3.14
CA VAL A 296 32.79 -1.76 -3.26
C VAL A 296 31.71 -2.54 -2.53
N VAL A 297 31.31 -2.11 -1.33
CA VAL A 297 30.20 -2.77 -0.62
C VAL A 297 28.89 -2.58 -1.38
N GLY A 298 28.61 -1.36 -1.84
CA GLY A 298 27.45 -1.06 -2.69
C GLY A 298 27.47 -1.83 -4.01
N HIS A 299 28.64 -2.13 -4.55
CA HIS A 299 28.82 -2.94 -5.74
C HIS A 299 28.37 -4.39 -5.50
N GLU A 300 28.87 -5.03 -4.44
CA GLU A 300 28.50 -6.42 -4.14
C GLU A 300 27.01 -6.58 -3.82
N PHE A 301 26.42 -5.63 -3.10
CA PHE A 301 24.98 -5.62 -2.86
C PHE A 301 24.17 -5.18 -4.09
N GLY A 302 24.77 -4.42 -5.01
CA GLY A 302 24.27 -4.13 -6.35
C GLY A 302 24.04 -5.39 -7.18
N HIS A 303 24.93 -6.40 -7.09
CA HIS A 303 24.69 -7.72 -7.69
C HIS A 303 23.47 -8.42 -7.09
N ALA A 304 23.26 -8.31 -5.79
CA ALA A 304 22.05 -8.83 -5.16
C ALA A 304 20.81 -8.10 -5.69
N ILE A 305 20.83 -6.77 -5.79
CA ILE A 305 19.73 -5.99 -6.37
C ILE A 305 19.48 -6.42 -7.81
N PHE A 306 20.52 -6.62 -8.62
CA PHE A 306 20.40 -7.15 -9.97
C PHE A 306 19.72 -8.53 -9.99
N GLN A 307 20.14 -9.46 -9.13
CA GLN A 307 19.55 -10.79 -9.02
C GLN A 307 18.06 -10.74 -8.64
N TYR A 308 17.68 -9.88 -7.69
CA TYR A 308 16.32 -9.76 -7.15
C TYR A 308 15.50 -8.66 -7.84
N SER A 309 15.81 -8.36 -9.10
CA SER A 309 15.04 -7.42 -9.94
C SER A 309 14.74 -8.07 -11.29
N GLY A 310 13.47 -7.99 -11.72
CA GLY A 310 13.00 -8.72 -12.90
C GLY A 310 13.08 -10.25 -12.71
N SER A 311 13.49 -10.99 -13.76
CA SER A 311 13.47 -12.47 -13.79
C SER A 311 14.83 -13.16 -13.54
N GLY A 312 15.56 -12.79 -12.48
CA GLY A 312 16.85 -13.41 -12.13
C GLY A 312 18.04 -12.87 -12.93
N GLN A 313 19.22 -13.47 -12.82
CA GLN A 313 20.49 -12.89 -13.32
C GLN A 313 20.63 -12.78 -14.86
N GLY A 314 19.80 -13.46 -15.65
CA GLY A 314 19.98 -13.51 -17.11
C GLY A 314 21.18 -14.39 -17.52
N SER A 315 21.49 -14.44 -18.81
CA SER A 315 22.60 -15.26 -19.32
C SER A 315 23.32 -14.61 -20.52
N GLY A 316 24.61 -14.90 -20.63
CA GLY A 316 25.48 -14.43 -21.72
C GLY A 316 26.32 -13.21 -21.37
N THR A 317 27.32 -12.94 -22.21
CA THR A 317 28.36 -11.93 -21.96
C THR A 317 27.81 -10.54 -21.65
N GLU A 318 26.80 -10.07 -22.41
CA GLU A 318 26.18 -8.76 -22.14
C GLU A 318 25.46 -8.75 -20.80
N ALA A 319 24.70 -9.80 -20.45
CA ALA A 319 24.01 -9.88 -19.18
C ALA A 319 24.98 -9.84 -17.99
N ASN A 320 26.12 -10.54 -18.10
CA ASN A 320 27.17 -10.53 -17.09
C ASN A 320 27.80 -9.13 -16.95
N GLY A 321 28.22 -8.48 -18.05
CA GLY A 321 28.75 -7.12 -17.98
C GLY A 321 27.74 -6.09 -17.48
N MET A 322 26.45 -6.29 -17.76
CA MET A 322 25.39 -5.46 -17.19
C MET A 322 25.16 -5.72 -15.69
N ASN A 323 25.44 -6.93 -15.20
CA ASN A 323 25.44 -7.21 -13.76
C ASN A 323 26.60 -6.48 -13.07
N GLU A 324 27.81 -6.55 -13.65
CA GLU A 324 29.00 -5.82 -13.18
C GLU A 324 28.77 -4.30 -13.11
N SER A 325 28.30 -3.70 -14.21
CA SER A 325 27.97 -2.26 -14.21
C SER A 325 26.80 -1.91 -13.29
N THR A 326 25.89 -2.85 -12.98
CA THR A 326 24.87 -2.60 -11.96
C THR A 326 25.50 -2.42 -10.60
N GLY A 327 26.50 -3.24 -10.25
CA GLY A 327 27.31 -3.04 -9.06
C GLY A 327 27.95 -1.65 -9.04
N ASP A 328 28.66 -1.28 -10.11
CA ASP A 328 29.33 0.04 -10.19
C ASP A 328 28.33 1.21 -10.03
N ILE A 329 27.15 1.11 -10.67
CA ILE A 329 26.10 2.12 -10.56
C ILE A 329 25.58 2.22 -9.11
N PHE A 330 25.33 1.09 -8.43
CA PHE A 330 24.87 1.12 -7.04
C PHE A 330 25.96 1.61 -6.07
N GLY A 331 27.23 1.29 -6.32
CA GLY A 331 28.37 1.88 -5.62
C GLY A 331 28.36 3.40 -5.69
N ALA A 332 28.38 3.96 -6.90
CA ALA A 332 28.36 5.42 -7.11
C ALA A 332 27.10 6.07 -6.54
N LEU A 333 25.93 5.41 -6.65
CA LEU A 333 24.67 5.91 -6.06
C LEU A 333 24.77 6.03 -4.53
N VAL A 334 25.32 5.01 -3.85
CA VAL A 334 25.45 5.01 -2.39
C VAL A 334 26.45 6.06 -1.94
N GLU A 335 27.58 6.23 -2.63
CA GLU A 335 28.53 7.31 -2.32
C GLU A 335 27.88 8.68 -2.40
N HIS A 336 27.10 8.94 -3.46
CA HIS A 336 26.36 10.18 -3.61
C HIS A 336 25.25 10.35 -2.56
N TYR A 337 24.62 9.26 -2.13
CA TYR A 337 23.63 9.28 -1.06
C TYR A 337 24.26 9.61 0.31
N VAL A 338 25.40 8.99 0.62
CA VAL A 338 26.13 9.20 1.88
C VAL A 338 26.80 10.57 1.90
N ASN A 339 27.40 10.99 0.78
CA ASN A 339 28.14 12.24 0.63
C ASN A 339 29.14 12.45 1.77
N GLY A 340 29.99 11.43 1.97
CA GLY A 340 30.80 11.26 3.17
C GLY A 340 32.30 11.52 2.95
N LYS A 341 33.11 10.74 3.67
CA LYS A 341 34.57 10.76 3.53
C LYS A 341 35.01 10.14 2.21
N ASP A 342 34.29 9.11 1.77
CA ASP A 342 34.28 8.71 0.37
C ASP A 342 33.57 9.78 -0.43
N LYS A 343 34.27 10.38 -1.38
CA LYS A 343 33.73 11.55 -2.07
C LYS A 343 32.78 11.07 -3.15
N PRO A 344 31.62 11.71 -3.34
CA PRO A 344 30.74 11.39 -4.45
C PRO A 344 31.45 11.57 -5.80
N ASP A 345 31.77 10.45 -6.44
CA ASP A 345 32.34 10.43 -7.77
C ASP A 345 31.91 9.18 -8.55
N TYR A 346 32.62 8.91 -9.63
CA TYR A 346 32.30 7.87 -10.61
C TYR A 346 33.55 7.06 -10.95
N ASP A 347 34.54 7.13 -10.06
CA ASP A 347 35.61 6.17 -9.98
C ASP A 347 35.10 4.93 -9.23
N VAL A 348 35.72 3.78 -9.48
CA VAL A 348 35.38 2.55 -8.76
C VAL A 348 36.65 2.01 -8.15
N GLY A 349 36.62 1.78 -6.84
CA GLY A 349 37.67 1.19 -6.04
C GLY A 349 38.89 2.09 -5.78
N GLU A 350 38.73 3.40 -5.86
CA GLU A 350 39.76 4.42 -5.63
C GLU A 350 40.31 4.37 -4.20
N LEU A 351 39.46 4.22 -3.18
CA LEU A 351 39.93 4.15 -1.79
C LEU A 351 40.58 2.81 -1.42
N VAL A 352 40.12 1.70 -1.99
CA VAL A 352 40.73 0.37 -1.77
C VAL A 352 42.11 0.27 -2.39
N ASP A 353 42.43 1.09 -3.40
CA ASP A 353 43.72 1.09 -4.09
C ASP A 353 44.13 -0.35 -4.47
N PHE A 354 43.32 -0.96 -5.34
CA PHE A 354 43.41 -2.39 -5.63
C PHE A 354 44.83 -2.80 -6.06
N PHE A 355 45.45 -2.00 -6.91
CA PHE A 355 46.79 -2.25 -7.46
C PHE A 355 47.94 -1.78 -6.55
N GLY A 356 47.65 -1.08 -5.44
CA GLY A 356 48.66 -0.52 -4.54
C GLY A 356 49.51 0.60 -5.16
N ASN A 357 49.00 1.24 -6.21
CA ASN A 357 49.71 2.27 -6.99
C ASN A 357 48.88 3.54 -7.18
N GLY A 358 47.74 3.66 -6.50
CA GLY A 358 46.81 4.80 -6.56
C GLY A 358 45.98 4.86 -7.84
N LYS A 359 45.96 3.82 -8.67
CA LYS A 359 45.05 3.72 -9.81
C LYS A 359 43.72 3.11 -9.38
N ASN A 360 42.64 3.71 -9.86
CA ASN A 360 41.28 3.21 -9.68
C ASN A 360 41.06 1.94 -10.51
N LEU A 361 40.08 1.12 -10.10
CA LEU A 361 39.77 -0.14 -10.76
C LEU A 361 39.04 0.11 -12.09
N ARG A 362 38.04 0.99 -12.09
CA ARG A 362 37.26 1.38 -13.27
C ARG A 362 36.89 2.87 -13.21
N PHE A 363 36.47 3.40 -14.35
CA PHE A 363 36.08 4.80 -14.54
C PHE A 363 34.76 4.87 -15.31
N MET A 364 33.66 5.31 -14.69
CA MET A 364 32.38 5.30 -15.40
C MET A 364 32.29 6.39 -16.48
N TYR A 365 32.97 7.53 -16.30
CA TYR A 365 32.95 8.65 -17.26
C TYR A 365 33.77 8.39 -18.53
N LYS A 366 34.76 7.49 -18.47
CA LYS A 366 35.59 7.07 -19.60
C LYS A 366 36.19 5.68 -19.34
N PRO A 367 35.41 4.61 -19.56
CA PRO A 367 35.81 3.23 -19.25
C PRO A 367 37.21 2.85 -19.72
N SER A 368 37.61 3.26 -20.92
CA SER A 368 38.91 2.91 -21.53
C SER A 368 40.14 3.37 -20.74
N LEU A 369 39.98 4.22 -19.72
CA LEU A 369 41.06 4.61 -18.83
C LEU A 369 41.58 3.44 -17.96
N ASP A 370 40.78 2.40 -17.76
CA ASP A 370 41.24 1.16 -17.11
C ASP A 370 42.15 0.30 -18.01
N GLY A 371 42.25 0.64 -19.30
CA GLY A 371 43.10 -0.02 -20.29
C GLY A 371 42.45 -1.18 -21.04
N GLY A 372 41.17 -1.50 -20.80
CA GLY A 372 40.50 -2.65 -21.41
C GLY A 372 39.01 -2.50 -21.68
N SER A 373 38.28 -1.68 -20.92
CA SER A 373 36.83 -1.51 -21.07
C SER A 373 36.50 -0.67 -22.32
N PRO A 374 35.50 -1.07 -23.13
CA PRO A 374 35.07 -0.27 -24.25
C PRO A 374 34.21 0.91 -23.77
N ASP A 375 34.51 2.12 -24.24
CA ASP A 375 33.68 3.31 -24.00
C ASP A 375 32.32 3.20 -24.70
N CYS A 376 32.26 2.48 -25.82
CA CYS A 376 31.12 2.40 -26.72
C CYS A 376 30.60 0.97 -26.84
N TYR A 377 29.30 0.82 -27.10
CA TYR A 377 28.73 -0.48 -27.44
C TYR A 377 29.48 -1.13 -28.60
N THR A 378 29.85 -2.40 -28.40
CA THR A 378 30.57 -3.23 -29.37
C THR A 378 29.94 -4.62 -29.38
N THR A 379 30.16 -5.38 -30.46
CA THR A 379 29.83 -6.81 -30.50
C THR A 379 31.06 -7.69 -30.29
N SER A 380 32.24 -7.08 -30.21
CA SER A 380 33.52 -7.75 -29.96
C SER A 380 33.90 -7.53 -28.50
N TRP A 381 33.33 -8.35 -27.62
CA TRP A 381 33.50 -8.21 -26.18
C TRP A 381 34.86 -8.70 -25.69
N PRO A 382 35.47 -8.03 -24.69
CA PRO A 382 36.58 -8.59 -23.93
C PRO A 382 36.22 -9.95 -23.32
N SER A 383 37.23 -10.79 -23.09
CA SER A 383 37.03 -12.08 -22.41
C SER A 383 36.74 -11.95 -20.92
N ASP A 384 37.14 -10.83 -20.32
CA ASP A 384 36.91 -10.51 -18.92
C ASP A 384 35.57 -9.76 -18.79
N GLU A 385 34.66 -10.31 -17.98
CA GLU A 385 33.30 -9.78 -17.82
C GLU A 385 33.26 -8.42 -17.11
N HIS A 386 34.22 -8.12 -16.24
CA HIS A 386 34.35 -6.81 -15.60
C HIS A 386 34.60 -5.70 -16.63
N LEU A 387 35.29 -6.03 -17.72
CA LEU A 387 35.56 -5.07 -18.81
C LEU A 387 34.34 -4.88 -19.72
N VAL A 388 33.35 -5.78 -19.68
CA VAL A 388 32.11 -5.67 -20.48
C VAL A 388 31.15 -4.61 -19.89
N ALA A 389 31.35 -4.21 -18.63
CA ALA A 389 30.58 -3.19 -17.93
C ALA A 389 30.68 -1.78 -18.53
N GLY A 390 31.78 -1.49 -19.24
CA GLY A 390 32.14 -0.14 -19.71
C GLY A 390 31.01 0.65 -20.38
N PRO A 391 30.33 0.15 -21.43
CA PRO A 391 29.34 0.94 -22.14
C PRO A 391 28.11 1.32 -21.30
N GLN A 392 27.70 0.48 -20.34
CA GLN A 392 26.60 0.81 -19.43
C GLN A 392 27.03 1.81 -18.35
N ASN A 393 28.25 1.66 -17.81
CA ASN A 393 28.82 2.66 -16.90
C ASN A 393 28.88 4.04 -17.56
N HIS A 394 29.38 4.09 -18.79
CA HIS A 394 29.46 5.32 -19.58
C HIS A 394 28.08 5.89 -19.90
N TRP A 395 27.11 5.04 -20.24
CA TRP A 395 25.72 5.47 -20.42
C TRP A 395 25.15 6.10 -19.16
N PHE A 396 25.32 5.45 -18.00
CA PHE A 396 24.80 5.95 -16.74
C PHE A 396 25.43 7.29 -16.35
N TYR A 397 26.75 7.42 -16.52
CA TYR A 397 27.46 8.67 -16.31
C TYR A 397 26.92 9.80 -17.18
N LEU A 398 26.78 9.57 -18.50
CA LEU A 398 26.25 10.57 -19.42
C LEU A 398 24.79 10.93 -19.13
N LEU A 399 23.99 9.97 -18.62
CA LEU A 399 22.63 10.23 -18.19
C LEU A 399 22.59 11.12 -16.93
N ALA A 400 23.50 10.88 -15.98
CA ALA A 400 23.57 11.61 -14.71
C ALA A 400 24.21 12.99 -14.85
N GLU A 401 25.40 13.07 -15.43
CA GLU A 401 26.25 14.28 -15.47
C GLU A 401 26.26 14.97 -16.84
N GLY A 402 26.05 14.20 -17.91
CA GLY A 402 26.21 14.68 -19.27
C GLY A 402 27.66 14.68 -19.74
N SER A 403 27.90 15.21 -20.94
CA SER A 403 29.23 15.16 -21.58
C SER A 403 30.23 16.18 -21.05
N LYS A 404 29.72 17.29 -20.46
CA LYS A 404 30.51 18.44 -20.00
C LYS A 404 29.90 19.04 -18.73
N PRO A 405 29.94 18.30 -17.61
CA PRO A 405 29.31 18.75 -16.38
C PRO A 405 30.03 19.98 -15.79
N THR A 406 29.28 20.82 -15.08
CA THR A 406 29.80 22.06 -14.45
C THR A 406 30.00 21.93 -12.94
N ASN A 407 29.74 20.75 -12.37
CA ASN A 407 29.76 20.48 -10.93
C ASN A 407 31.10 19.91 -10.44
N GLY A 408 32.14 19.89 -11.28
CA GLY A 408 33.47 19.38 -10.95
C GLY A 408 33.70 17.91 -11.32
N GLN A 409 32.67 17.21 -11.81
CA GLN A 409 32.85 15.88 -12.38
C GLN A 409 33.65 15.92 -13.71
N PRO A 410 34.33 14.83 -14.12
CA PRO A 410 35.15 14.82 -15.33
C PRO A 410 34.38 15.07 -16.64
N GLU A 411 35.02 15.64 -17.66
CA GLU A 411 34.41 15.63 -19.00
C GLU A 411 34.37 14.20 -19.57
N SER A 412 33.27 13.85 -20.23
CA SER A 412 33.02 12.51 -20.77
C SER A 412 32.78 12.57 -22.28
N PRO A 413 33.74 12.10 -23.10
CA PRO A 413 33.61 12.09 -24.56
C PRO A 413 32.54 11.09 -25.05
N THR A 414 31.66 11.53 -25.95
CA THR A 414 30.64 10.64 -26.54
C THR A 414 31.16 9.97 -27.83
N CYS A 415 30.71 8.74 -28.09
CA CYS A 415 31.14 7.95 -29.26
C CYS A 415 30.71 8.56 -30.60
N ASN A 416 29.68 9.39 -30.59
CA ASN A 416 29.13 10.06 -31.76
C ASN A 416 29.43 11.57 -31.77
N ASN A 417 30.28 12.07 -30.87
CA ASN A 417 30.60 13.49 -30.68
C ASN A 417 29.39 14.40 -30.36
N SER A 418 28.27 13.83 -29.89
CA SER A 418 27.14 14.61 -29.36
C SER A 418 27.46 15.22 -28.00
N SER A 419 26.71 16.26 -27.63
CA SER A 419 26.76 16.84 -26.29
C SER A 419 25.45 16.56 -25.57
N ILE A 420 25.56 16.15 -24.30
CA ILE A 420 24.44 15.79 -23.43
C ILE A 420 24.51 16.65 -22.17
N THR A 421 23.36 17.14 -21.73
CA THR A 421 23.16 17.70 -20.39
C THR A 421 22.56 16.61 -19.51
N GLY A 422 23.21 16.30 -18.39
CA GLY A 422 22.77 15.26 -17.46
C GLY A 422 21.49 15.63 -16.69
N LEU A 423 20.83 14.61 -16.14
CA LEU A 423 19.59 14.72 -15.35
C LEU A 423 19.84 14.82 -13.83
N GLY A 424 21.09 14.66 -13.40
CA GLY A 424 21.48 14.41 -12.02
C GLY A 424 21.39 12.93 -11.64
N ILE A 425 22.32 12.49 -10.77
CA ILE A 425 22.50 11.07 -10.42
C ILE A 425 21.24 10.41 -9.85
N GLN A 426 20.47 11.11 -9.01
CA GLN A 426 19.27 10.52 -8.40
C GLN A 426 18.19 10.24 -9.47
N THR A 427 18.03 11.13 -10.45
CA THR A 427 17.09 10.95 -11.56
C THR A 427 17.55 9.81 -12.48
N ALA A 428 18.84 9.77 -12.82
CA ALA A 428 19.45 8.69 -13.59
C ALA A 428 19.28 7.34 -12.88
N GLY A 429 19.53 7.28 -11.57
CA GLY A 429 19.32 6.12 -10.71
C GLY A 429 17.88 5.63 -10.72
N LYS A 430 16.88 6.52 -10.65
CA LYS A 430 15.46 6.15 -10.75
C LYS A 430 15.11 5.51 -12.08
N ILE A 431 15.60 6.08 -13.19
CA ILE A 431 15.38 5.55 -14.55
C ILE A 431 16.03 4.17 -14.68
N PHE A 432 17.29 4.05 -14.24
CA PHE A 432 18.02 2.79 -14.28
C PHE A 432 17.35 1.70 -13.43
N TYR A 433 17.01 2.00 -12.18
CA TYR A 433 16.31 1.06 -11.29
C TYR A 433 14.97 0.58 -11.89
N ASN A 434 14.14 1.48 -12.40
CA ASN A 434 12.86 1.10 -13.01
C ASN A 434 13.04 0.33 -14.34
N ALA A 435 14.15 0.53 -15.05
CA ALA A 435 14.53 -0.30 -16.19
C ALA A 435 14.90 -1.71 -15.72
N LEU A 436 15.67 -1.81 -14.64
CA LEU A 436 16.11 -3.07 -14.05
C LEU A 436 14.96 -3.94 -13.56
N GLN A 437 13.87 -3.33 -13.07
CA GLN A 437 12.64 -4.06 -12.70
C GLN A 437 11.97 -4.78 -13.89
N GLN A 438 12.27 -4.38 -15.13
CA GLN A 438 11.77 -5.00 -16.36
C GLN A 438 12.72 -6.07 -16.92
N LYS A 439 13.77 -6.41 -16.18
CA LYS A 439 14.78 -7.38 -16.61
C LYS A 439 14.18 -8.76 -16.84
N THR A 440 14.59 -9.38 -17.94
CA THR A 440 14.19 -10.74 -18.32
C THR A 440 15.42 -11.64 -18.47
N SER A 441 15.23 -12.95 -18.65
CA SER A 441 16.34 -13.90 -18.84
C SER A 441 17.16 -13.63 -20.11
N SER A 442 16.61 -12.92 -21.10
CA SER A 442 17.29 -12.53 -22.33
C SER A 442 17.82 -11.08 -22.29
N TRP A 443 18.28 -10.62 -21.13
CA TRP A 443 18.76 -9.25 -20.94
C TRP A 443 19.99 -8.94 -21.81
N ASN A 444 19.92 -7.88 -22.59
CA ASN A 444 21.00 -7.36 -23.45
C ASN A 444 20.87 -5.82 -23.56
N TYR A 445 21.85 -5.13 -24.15
CA TYR A 445 21.84 -3.66 -24.27
C TYR A 445 20.60 -3.13 -25.02
N ALA A 446 20.11 -3.87 -26.03
CA ALA A 446 18.87 -3.52 -26.73
C ALA A 446 17.63 -3.64 -25.83
N ALA A 447 17.57 -4.64 -24.95
CA ALA A 447 16.51 -4.79 -23.96
C ALA A 447 16.58 -3.71 -22.89
N LEU A 448 17.79 -3.41 -22.38
CA LEU A 448 18.03 -2.32 -21.43
C LEU A 448 17.60 -0.98 -22.02
N ARG A 449 17.95 -0.67 -23.27
CA ARG A 449 17.54 0.57 -23.95
C ARG A 449 16.01 0.71 -23.99
N LYS A 450 15.29 -0.33 -24.42
CA LYS A 450 13.82 -0.32 -24.42
C LYS A 450 13.24 -0.12 -23.02
N ALA A 451 13.77 -0.84 -22.04
CA ALA A 451 13.29 -0.80 -20.66
C ALA A 451 13.54 0.58 -20.02
N ALA A 452 14.71 1.19 -20.26
CA ALA A 452 15.06 2.51 -19.74
C ALA A 452 14.26 3.63 -20.41
N LEU A 453 14.03 3.57 -21.72
CA LEU A 453 13.13 4.51 -22.41
C LEU A 453 11.68 4.37 -21.91
N THR A 454 11.23 3.14 -21.66
CA THR A 454 9.91 2.87 -21.06
C THR A 454 9.86 3.40 -19.62
N ALA A 455 10.90 3.18 -18.83
CA ALA A 455 11.00 3.67 -17.46
C ALA A 455 10.99 5.20 -17.42
N ALA A 456 11.81 5.88 -18.24
CA ALA A 456 11.82 7.33 -18.32
C ALA A 456 10.45 7.89 -18.73
N LYS A 457 9.79 7.27 -19.73
CA LYS A 457 8.43 7.66 -20.12
C LYS A 457 7.41 7.49 -18.98
N ASN A 458 7.48 6.38 -18.24
CA ASN A 458 6.51 6.06 -17.19
C ASN A 458 6.73 6.89 -15.92
N LEU A 459 7.98 7.20 -15.60
CA LEU A 459 8.36 8.04 -14.46
C LEU A 459 8.05 9.52 -14.72
N PHE A 460 8.17 9.95 -15.98
CA PHE A 460 8.00 11.34 -16.40
C PHE A 460 6.96 11.47 -17.53
N PRO A 461 5.70 11.05 -17.34
CA PRO A 461 4.71 10.95 -18.42
C PRO A 461 4.34 12.30 -19.06
N ASN A 462 4.59 13.40 -18.34
CA ASN A 462 4.26 14.76 -18.76
C ASN A 462 5.47 15.55 -19.31
N SER A 463 6.64 14.91 -19.41
CA SER A 463 7.87 15.51 -19.92
C SER A 463 8.57 14.53 -20.86
N CYS A 464 8.98 15.01 -22.04
CA CYS A 464 9.92 14.24 -22.87
C CYS A 464 11.38 14.57 -22.58
N GLY A 465 11.70 15.46 -21.64
CA GLY A 465 13.08 15.83 -21.31
C GLY A 465 13.92 14.63 -20.89
N GLU A 466 13.49 13.94 -19.84
CA GLU A 466 14.15 12.78 -19.25
C GLU A 466 14.20 11.62 -20.24
N PHE A 467 13.10 11.40 -20.98
CA PHE A 467 13.05 10.42 -22.07
C PHE A 467 14.08 10.72 -23.16
N ASN A 468 14.15 11.97 -23.62
CA ASN A 468 15.06 12.39 -24.69
C ASN A 468 16.51 12.35 -24.24
N THR A 469 16.82 12.74 -23.00
CA THR A 469 18.17 12.61 -22.44
C THR A 469 18.57 11.15 -22.29
N THR A 470 17.66 10.28 -21.81
CA THR A 470 17.89 8.83 -21.75
C THR A 470 18.22 8.27 -23.13
N LYS A 471 17.43 8.65 -24.15
CA LYS A 471 17.67 8.27 -25.54
C LYS A 471 19.02 8.78 -26.05
N ALA A 472 19.31 10.05 -25.82
CA ALA A 472 20.55 10.69 -26.25
C ALA A 472 21.78 10.02 -25.61
N ALA A 473 21.71 9.66 -24.33
CA ALA A 473 22.77 8.93 -23.64
C ALA A 473 23.04 7.57 -24.29
N PHE A 474 22.01 6.79 -24.63
CA PHE A 474 22.23 5.51 -25.34
C PHE A 474 22.80 5.72 -26.75
N ASP A 475 22.32 6.75 -27.47
CA ASP A 475 22.86 7.10 -28.79
C ASP A 475 24.34 7.51 -28.68
N ALA A 476 24.71 8.23 -27.61
CA ALA A 476 26.08 8.67 -27.33
C ALA A 476 27.05 7.54 -26.99
N VAL A 477 26.56 6.40 -26.47
CA VAL A 477 27.36 5.18 -26.29
C VAL A 477 27.18 4.17 -27.42
N SER A 478 26.60 4.57 -28.55
CA SER A 478 26.40 3.73 -29.75
C SER A 478 25.46 2.52 -29.58
N VAL A 479 24.63 2.48 -28.54
CA VAL A 479 23.57 1.46 -28.42
C VAL A 479 22.44 1.83 -29.37
N LYS A 480 22.32 1.08 -30.47
CA LYS A 480 21.39 1.40 -31.57
C LYS A 480 19.93 1.32 -31.13
N ALA A 481 19.11 2.17 -31.75
CA ALA A 481 17.66 2.09 -31.62
C ALA A 481 17.13 0.74 -32.13
N VAL A 482 16.15 0.18 -31.45
CA VAL A 482 15.52 -1.10 -31.79
C VAL A 482 14.01 -0.98 -32.03
N SER A 483 13.45 -1.96 -32.74
CA SER A 483 12.01 -2.01 -33.00
C SER A 483 11.22 -2.13 -31.69
N GLY A 484 10.11 -1.38 -31.60
CA GLY A 484 9.24 -1.36 -30.43
C GLY A 484 9.72 -0.49 -29.27
N GLU A 485 10.72 0.38 -29.48
CA GLU A 485 11.03 1.43 -28.51
C GLU A 485 9.80 2.31 -28.25
N ALA A 486 9.54 2.59 -26.97
CA ALA A 486 8.53 3.56 -26.59
C ALA A 486 8.83 4.89 -27.28
N THR A 487 7.80 5.58 -27.75
CA THR A 487 7.93 6.95 -28.24
C THR A 487 7.40 7.92 -27.19
N CYS A 488 8.08 9.05 -27.04
CA CYS A 488 7.59 10.19 -26.29
C CYS A 488 7.23 11.29 -27.28
N THR A 489 5.95 11.60 -27.36
CA THR A 489 5.42 12.77 -28.03
C THR A 489 5.06 13.75 -26.94
N GLY A 490 5.87 14.81 -26.78
CA GLY A 490 5.54 15.86 -25.84
C GLY A 490 4.21 16.52 -26.25
N PRO A 491 3.60 17.34 -25.39
CA PRO A 491 2.56 18.24 -25.87
C PRO A 491 3.14 18.99 -27.07
N THR A 492 2.43 18.94 -28.19
CA THR A 492 2.86 19.53 -29.45
C THR A 492 2.98 21.04 -29.27
N SER A 493 4.19 21.51 -28.96
CA SER A 493 4.56 22.91 -29.15
C SER A 493 4.71 23.12 -30.65
N THR A 494 3.69 23.69 -31.28
CA THR A 494 3.80 24.23 -32.64
C THR A 494 4.92 25.28 -32.65
N SER A 495 6.06 24.98 -33.25
CA SER A 495 7.08 25.98 -33.50
C SER A 495 6.61 26.90 -34.62
N GLN A 496 6.56 28.19 -34.32
CA GLN A 496 6.47 29.25 -35.30
C GLN A 496 7.90 29.59 -35.78
N PRO A 497 8.15 29.83 -37.08
CA PRO A 497 9.44 30.33 -37.59
C PRO A 497 9.69 31.79 -37.20
N PRO A 498 10.94 32.30 -37.29
CA PRO A 498 11.37 33.51 -36.60
C PRO A 498 10.77 34.79 -37.20
N THR A 499 10.18 35.63 -36.36
CA THR A 499 9.76 36.99 -36.76
C THR A 499 10.97 37.92 -36.84
N SER A 500 11.27 38.38 -38.06
CA SER A 500 11.86 39.70 -38.25
C SER A 500 10.82 40.76 -37.91
N THR A 501 11.30 41.82 -37.26
CA THR A 501 10.58 43.00 -36.81
C THR A 501 9.73 43.64 -37.91
N THR A 502 8.42 43.77 -37.68
CA THR A 502 7.70 44.97 -38.10
C THR A 502 6.43 45.19 -37.29
N THR A 503 6.34 46.40 -36.76
CA THR A 503 5.26 47.03 -36.01
C THR A 503 3.93 46.95 -36.75
N THR A 504 2.86 46.47 -36.10
CA THR A 504 1.48 46.96 -36.35
C THR A 504 0.52 46.54 -35.23
N THR A 505 -0.28 47.51 -34.82
CA THR A 505 -1.29 47.58 -33.75
C THR A 505 -2.39 46.50 -33.87
N PRO A 506 -3.01 46.03 -32.76
CA PRO A 506 -3.77 44.79 -32.74
C PRO A 506 -5.22 44.93 -33.23
N PRO A 507 -5.78 43.89 -33.88
CA PRO A 507 -7.21 43.65 -33.87
C PRO A 507 -7.56 42.54 -32.87
N THR A 508 -8.61 42.80 -32.11
CA THR A 508 -9.28 41.91 -31.17
C THR A 508 -9.78 40.65 -31.90
N THR A 509 -9.35 39.46 -31.47
CA THR A 509 -10.00 38.20 -31.88
C THR A 509 -10.21 37.30 -30.67
N THR A 510 -11.48 37.19 -30.34
CA THR A 510 -12.15 36.28 -29.42
C THR A 510 -11.78 34.82 -29.73
N THR A 511 -11.20 34.10 -28.78
CA THR A 511 -11.04 32.65 -28.85
C THR A 511 -12.35 31.97 -28.47
N SER A 512 -12.90 31.17 -29.39
CA SER A 512 -14.07 30.32 -29.12
C SER A 512 -13.68 29.15 -28.24
N GLN A 513 -14.19 29.17 -27.00
CA GLN A 513 -14.19 28.08 -26.01
C GLN A 513 -14.88 26.82 -26.59
N PRO A 514 -14.45 25.59 -26.25
CA PRO A 514 -15.22 24.38 -26.56
C PRO A 514 -16.62 24.50 -25.95
N PRO A 515 -17.66 23.90 -26.57
CA PRO A 515 -19.04 24.07 -26.11
C PRO A 515 -19.16 23.65 -24.64
N ALA A 516 -19.96 24.38 -23.86
CA ALA A 516 -20.16 24.17 -22.43
C ALA A 516 -20.81 22.81 -22.04
N THR A 517 -20.90 21.84 -22.96
CA THR A 517 -21.69 20.61 -22.85
C THR A 517 -20.86 19.33 -22.67
N GLU A 518 -19.55 19.31 -22.98
CA GLU A 518 -18.68 18.13 -22.74
C GLU A 518 -17.99 18.23 -21.37
N ALA A 519 -17.89 17.09 -20.67
CA ALA A 519 -17.23 17.02 -19.36
C ALA A 519 -15.72 17.30 -19.51
N PRO A 520 -15.13 18.09 -18.60
CA PRO A 520 -13.69 18.34 -18.60
C PRO A 520 -12.93 17.10 -18.16
N ASP A 521 -11.75 16.94 -18.75
CA ASP A 521 -10.68 16.04 -18.28
C ASP A 521 -10.13 16.54 -16.94
N ILE A 522 -10.05 15.66 -15.95
CA ILE A 522 -9.59 15.99 -14.60
C ILE A 522 -8.10 15.68 -14.49
N SER A 523 -7.30 16.69 -14.14
CA SER A 523 -5.84 16.49 -14.01
C SER A 523 -5.50 15.53 -12.88
N VAL A 524 -5.07 14.31 -13.22
CA VAL A 524 -4.58 13.34 -12.21
C VAL A 524 -3.39 13.87 -11.41
N ASP A 525 -2.58 14.76 -11.97
CA ASP A 525 -1.50 15.42 -11.24
C ASP A 525 -2.03 16.37 -10.16
N ALA A 526 -3.14 17.07 -10.42
CA ALA A 526 -3.81 17.89 -9.40
C ALA A 526 -4.42 17.01 -8.29
N VAL A 527 -5.06 15.89 -8.66
CA VAL A 527 -5.57 14.90 -7.70
C VAL A 527 -4.42 14.33 -6.84
N LYS A 528 -3.29 13.96 -7.46
CA LYS A 528 -2.08 13.52 -6.75
C LYS A 528 -1.46 14.61 -5.88
N GLY A 529 -1.57 15.88 -6.30
CA GLY A 529 -1.18 17.03 -5.48
C GLY A 529 -2.00 17.13 -4.20
N HIS A 530 -3.31 16.89 -4.27
CA HIS A 530 -4.16 16.77 -3.08
C HIS A 530 -3.78 15.57 -2.21
N LEU A 531 -3.50 14.41 -2.81
CA LEU A 531 -3.01 13.23 -2.08
C LEU A 531 -1.70 13.50 -1.34
N ALA A 532 -0.78 14.26 -1.93
CA ALA A 532 0.46 14.65 -1.28
C ALA A 532 0.21 15.57 -0.07
N GLU A 533 -0.75 16.49 -0.15
CA GLU A 533 -1.12 17.34 0.99
C GLU A 533 -1.85 16.55 2.10
N LEU A 534 -2.68 15.58 1.74
CA LEU A 534 -3.28 14.65 2.71
C LEU A 534 -2.19 13.77 3.37
N GLN A 535 -1.23 13.25 2.61
CA GLN A 535 -0.07 12.52 3.15
C GLN A 535 0.74 13.40 4.12
N LYS A 536 0.99 14.65 3.76
CA LYS A 536 1.67 15.62 4.63
C LYS A 536 0.87 15.90 5.90
N ALA A 537 -0.46 16.00 5.80
CA ALA A 537 -1.32 16.12 6.97
C ALA A 537 -1.19 14.90 7.89
N ALA A 538 -1.10 13.69 7.33
CA ALA A 538 -0.85 12.48 8.09
C ALA A 538 0.55 12.48 8.74
N ASP A 539 1.60 12.69 7.95
CA ASP A 539 3.00 12.64 8.40
C ASP A 539 3.29 13.69 9.48
N GLY A 540 2.74 14.89 9.33
CA GLY A 540 2.84 15.95 10.33
C GLY A 540 2.09 15.68 11.63
N ASN A 541 1.26 14.64 11.70
CA ASN A 541 0.36 14.37 12.82
C ASN A 541 0.28 12.88 13.21
N GLY A 542 1.43 12.20 13.26
CA GLY A 542 1.50 10.82 13.77
C GLY A 542 1.29 9.74 12.71
N GLY A 543 1.42 10.08 11.43
CA GLY A 543 1.40 9.15 10.30
C GLY A 543 0.01 8.66 9.89
N ASN A 544 -1.06 9.28 10.42
CA ASN A 544 -2.44 8.93 10.12
C ASN A 544 -3.35 10.16 10.10
N ARG A 545 -4.55 10.00 9.55
CA ARG A 545 -5.63 10.99 9.50
C ARG A 545 -6.86 10.44 10.22
N TYR A 546 -6.65 9.66 11.28
CA TYR A 546 -7.72 9.04 12.06
C TYR A 546 -8.67 10.09 12.63
N SER A 547 -9.96 9.80 12.68
CA SER A 547 -10.99 10.67 13.23
C SER A 547 -10.59 11.26 14.60
N GLY A 548 -10.76 12.57 14.76
CA GLY A 548 -10.37 13.30 15.97
C GLY A 548 -8.86 13.57 16.14
N SER A 549 -8.00 13.03 15.26
CA SER A 549 -6.56 13.29 15.28
C SER A 549 -6.18 14.66 14.71
N GLY A 550 -4.93 15.09 14.95
CA GLY A 550 -4.37 16.27 14.30
C GLY A 550 -4.30 16.14 12.77
N GLY A 551 -4.09 14.93 12.24
CA GLY A 551 -3.98 14.69 10.80
C GLY A 551 -5.33 14.81 10.10
N PHE A 552 -6.39 14.32 10.74
CA PHE A 552 -7.76 14.55 10.29
C PHE A 552 -8.09 16.03 10.27
N LYS A 553 -7.82 16.74 11.38
CA LYS A 553 -8.04 18.18 11.46
C LYS A 553 -7.29 18.96 10.37
N ALA A 554 -6.01 18.66 10.16
CA ALA A 554 -5.21 19.29 9.12
C ALA A 554 -5.76 19.03 7.71
N SER A 555 -6.31 17.84 7.48
CA SER A 555 -6.98 17.47 6.23
C SER A 555 -8.26 18.29 6.01
N VAL A 556 -9.10 18.43 7.04
CA VAL A 556 -10.30 19.28 6.99
C VAL A 556 -9.92 20.74 6.71
N ASP A 557 -8.92 21.26 7.41
CA ASP A 557 -8.42 22.64 7.25
C ASP A 557 -7.93 22.88 5.81
N TYR A 558 -7.21 21.92 5.21
CA TYR A 558 -6.74 21.99 3.83
C TYR A 558 -7.88 22.04 2.81
N ILE A 559 -8.81 21.08 2.89
CA ILE A 559 -9.93 20.96 1.94
C ILE A 559 -10.85 22.17 2.05
N GLU A 560 -11.17 22.61 3.27
CA GLU A 560 -11.97 23.81 3.50
C GLU A 560 -11.32 25.05 2.87
N GLY A 561 -10.00 25.21 3.04
CA GLY A 561 -9.25 26.33 2.47
C GLY A 561 -9.36 26.38 0.94
N LYS A 562 -9.19 25.24 0.28
CA LYS A 562 -9.32 25.12 -1.19
C LYS A 562 -10.73 25.46 -1.67
N LEU A 563 -11.75 24.91 -1.02
CA LEU A 563 -13.15 25.12 -1.40
C LEU A 563 -13.62 26.56 -1.17
N LYS A 564 -13.26 27.16 -0.03
CA LYS A 564 -13.55 28.58 0.25
C LYS A 564 -12.87 29.49 -0.77
N ALA A 565 -11.60 29.23 -1.10
CA ALA A 565 -10.89 29.98 -2.13
C ALA A 565 -11.53 29.84 -3.53
N ALA A 566 -12.15 28.69 -3.81
CA ALA A 566 -12.90 28.43 -5.03
C ALA A 566 -14.33 29.01 -5.04
N GLY A 567 -14.80 29.59 -3.92
CA GLY A 567 -16.10 30.25 -3.80
C GLY A 567 -17.25 29.36 -3.33
N TYR A 568 -16.96 28.19 -2.77
CA TYR A 568 -17.98 27.35 -2.12
C TYR A 568 -18.42 27.94 -0.78
N THR A 569 -19.68 27.70 -0.42
CA THR A 569 -20.16 27.89 0.96
C THR A 569 -19.84 26.64 1.76
N VAL A 570 -18.87 26.73 2.67
CA VAL A 570 -18.36 25.56 3.42
C VAL A 570 -18.80 25.60 4.87
N THR A 571 -19.33 24.49 5.37
CA THR A 571 -19.81 24.28 6.73
C THR A 571 -19.08 23.10 7.36
N ARG A 572 -18.49 23.30 8.54
CA ARG A 572 -18.08 22.20 9.42
C ARG A 572 -19.26 21.81 10.31
N GLN A 573 -19.86 20.66 10.04
CA GLN A 573 -20.93 20.13 10.86
C GLN A 573 -20.32 19.44 12.09
N ASN A 574 -20.65 19.94 13.28
CA ASN A 574 -20.27 19.29 14.53
C ASN A 574 -21.05 17.97 14.67
N CYS A 575 -20.36 16.84 14.53
CA CYS A 575 -20.96 15.52 14.63
C CYS A 575 -20.87 15.06 16.10
N THR A 576 -21.99 15.08 16.82
CA THR A 576 -21.99 14.78 18.26
C THR A 576 -21.88 13.29 18.57
N SER A 577 -22.08 12.42 17.58
CA SER A 577 -21.88 10.97 17.69
C SER A 577 -20.50 10.51 17.22
N CYS A 578 -19.70 11.41 16.65
CA CYS A 578 -18.37 11.14 16.12
C CYS A 578 -17.30 11.20 17.22
N SER A 579 -16.08 10.76 16.90
CA SER A 579 -14.94 10.87 17.80
C SER A 579 -14.70 12.32 18.25
N SER A 580 -14.20 12.53 19.47
CA SER A 580 -14.03 13.88 20.03
C SER A 580 -13.09 14.73 19.16
N GLY A 581 -13.61 15.82 18.59
CA GLY A 581 -12.86 16.72 17.70
C GLY A 581 -13.08 16.48 16.20
N SER A 582 -13.82 15.45 15.83
CA SER A 582 -14.24 15.13 14.46
C SER A 582 -15.40 16.00 13.95
N GLN A 583 -15.37 16.36 12.66
CA GLN A 583 -16.41 17.17 12.01
C GLN A 583 -16.61 16.70 10.57
N ASN A 584 -17.85 16.64 10.10
CA ASN A 584 -18.11 16.52 8.67
C ASN A 584 -17.85 17.88 8.00
N LEU A 585 -17.33 17.89 6.78
CA LEU A 585 -17.17 19.11 5.98
C LEU A 585 -18.15 19.08 4.81
N ILE A 586 -19.07 20.04 4.75
CA ILE A 586 -20.09 20.14 3.71
C ILE A 586 -19.84 21.40 2.89
N ALA A 587 -19.81 21.30 1.57
CA ALA A 587 -19.54 22.42 0.67
C ALA A 587 -20.61 22.53 -0.42
N ASP A 588 -21.31 23.66 -0.41
CA ASP A 588 -22.35 23.97 -1.39
C ASP A 588 -21.82 24.92 -2.46
N TRP A 589 -22.02 24.56 -3.72
CA TRP A 589 -21.75 25.47 -4.84
C TRP A 589 -22.86 26.52 -4.92
N PRO A 590 -22.57 27.83 -5.02
CA PRO A 590 -23.61 28.88 -4.98
C PRO A 590 -24.64 28.87 -6.12
N GLY A 591 -24.53 27.98 -7.12
CA GLY A 591 -25.47 27.84 -8.23
C GLY A 591 -26.34 26.57 -8.20
N GLY A 592 -27.36 26.54 -9.06
CA GLY A 592 -28.28 25.40 -9.23
C GLY A 592 -29.52 25.42 -8.33
N ASP A 593 -30.44 24.49 -8.57
CA ASP A 593 -31.69 24.36 -7.81
C ASP A 593 -31.49 23.62 -6.49
N THR A 594 -31.54 24.36 -5.36
CA THR A 594 -31.38 23.80 -4.00
C THR A 594 -32.51 22.86 -3.57
N GLY A 595 -33.62 22.80 -4.31
CA GLY A 595 -34.67 21.78 -4.16
C GLY A 595 -34.36 20.47 -4.88
N ASN A 596 -33.28 20.45 -5.68
CA ASN A 596 -32.86 19.35 -6.53
C ASN A 596 -31.33 19.18 -6.46
N THR A 597 -30.86 18.65 -5.34
CA THR A 597 -29.43 18.51 -5.05
C THR A 597 -28.89 17.16 -5.53
N LEU A 598 -27.83 17.22 -6.34
CA LEU A 598 -26.89 16.11 -6.55
C LEU A 598 -25.77 16.26 -5.53
N MET A 599 -25.68 15.30 -4.61
CA MET A 599 -24.67 15.29 -3.57
C MET A 599 -23.57 14.30 -3.91
N LEU A 600 -22.31 14.66 -3.64
CA LEU A 600 -21.14 13.81 -3.79
C LEU A 600 -20.44 13.71 -2.43
N GLY A 601 -19.90 12.55 -2.08
CA GLY A 601 -19.14 12.42 -0.85
C GLY A 601 -18.10 11.31 -0.85
N ALA A 602 -17.15 11.49 0.05
CA ALA A 602 -16.07 10.57 0.40
C ALA A 602 -15.82 10.71 1.89
N HIS A 603 -15.35 9.68 2.58
CA HIS A 603 -14.85 9.89 3.94
C HIS A 603 -13.44 10.43 3.91
N LEU A 604 -13.10 11.20 4.93
CA LEU A 604 -11.81 11.88 5.03
C LEU A 604 -10.90 11.24 6.07
N ASP A 605 -11.45 10.50 7.02
CA ASP A 605 -10.63 9.80 8.00
C ASP A 605 -9.87 8.63 7.37
N SER A 606 -8.77 8.28 8.02
CA SER A 606 -8.06 7.01 7.80
C SER A 606 -8.22 6.13 9.05
N VAL A 607 -7.72 4.91 9.00
CA VAL A 607 -7.46 4.13 10.21
C VAL A 607 -6.26 4.67 10.99
N SER A 608 -6.14 4.34 12.27
CA SER A 608 -4.97 4.71 13.10
C SER A 608 -3.67 4.03 12.65
N ALA A 609 -3.78 2.94 11.90
CA ALA A 609 -2.64 2.13 11.45
C ALA A 609 -1.83 2.77 10.31
N GLY A 610 -2.40 3.73 9.57
CA GLY A 610 -1.74 4.30 8.40
C GLY A 610 -2.36 5.61 7.89
N PRO A 611 -1.74 6.24 6.88
CA PRO A 611 -2.18 7.54 6.38
C PRO A 611 -3.45 7.48 5.53
N GLY A 612 -3.85 6.29 5.08
CA GLY A 612 -5.10 6.07 4.37
C GLY A 612 -5.15 6.85 3.06
N ILE A 613 -4.11 6.76 2.24
CA ILE A 613 -4.00 7.55 1.01
C ILE A 613 -4.91 7.01 -0.08
N ASN A 614 -5.02 5.70 -0.22
CA ASN A 614 -6.03 5.11 -1.06
C ASN A 614 -7.37 5.04 -0.31
N ASP A 615 -7.35 4.66 0.97
CA ASP A 615 -8.53 4.53 1.84
C ASP A 615 -8.51 5.50 3.04
N ASN A 616 -9.09 6.69 2.96
CA ASN A 616 -9.73 7.28 1.76
C ASN A 616 -9.19 8.68 1.44
N GLY A 617 -7.92 8.74 1.10
CA GLY A 617 -7.34 9.94 0.48
C GLY A 617 -7.77 10.07 -0.99
N SER A 618 -7.88 8.94 -1.72
CA SER A 618 -8.10 8.91 -3.17
C SER A 618 -9.47 9.42 -3.57
N GLY A 619 -10.55 8.92 -2.96
CA GLY A 619 -11.89 9.45 -3.16
C GLY A 619 -12.00 10.90 -2.71
N SER A 620 -11.48 11.22 -1.53
CA SER A 620 -11.44 12.59 -0.99
C SER A 620 -10.76 13.60 -1.93
N ALA A 621 -9.60 13.24 -2.49
CA ALA A 621 -8.85 14.06 -3.43
C ALA A 621 -9.56 14.17 -4.79
N THR A 622 -10.12 13.07 -5.28
CA THR A 622 -10.88 13.02 -6.54
C THR A 622 -12.07 13.97 -6.51
N ILE A 623 -12.88 13.96 -5.44
CA ILE A 623 -14.05 14.84 -5.36
C ILE A 623 -13.67 16.31 -5.09
N LEU A 624 -12.52 16.56 -4.45
CA LEU A 624 -11.99 17.92 -4.30
C LEU A 624 -11.63 18.52 -5.66
N GLU A 625 -10.84 17.83 -6.47
CA GLU A 625 -10.43 18.38 -7.78
C GLU A 625 -11.61 18.56 -8.73
N ASN A 626 -12.61 17.67 -8.65
CA ASN A 626 -13.87 17.83 -9.38
C ASN A 626 -14.64 19.09 -8.94
N ALA A 627 -14.70 19.37 -7.63
CA ALA A 627 -15.30 20.59 -7.11
C ALA A 627 -14.53 21.85 -7.57
N LEU A 628 -13.20 21.82 -7.51
CA LEU A 628 -12.36 22.93 -8.01
C LEU A 628 -12.55 23.14 -9.52
N THR A 629 -12.72 22.07 -10.28
CA THR A 629 -13.00 22.13 -11.73
C THR A 629 -14.38 22.74 -12.01
N VAL A 630 -15.42 22.36 -11.27
CA VAL A 630 -16.74 23.01 -11.36
C VAL A 630 -16.62 24.51 -11.11
N ALA A 631 -15.87 24.92 -10.09
CA ALA A 631 -15.67 26.32 -9.78
C ALA A 631 -14.88 27.09 -10.86
N ALA A 632 -13.89 26.44 -11.48
CA ALA A 632 -13.11 27.01 -12.56
C ALA A 632 -13.94 27.16 -13.85
N LYS A 633 -14.78 26.17 -14.18
CA LYS A 633 -15.58 26.15 -15.41
C LYS A 633 -16.89 26.94 -15.30
N LYS A 634 -17.44 27.06 -14.09
CA LYS A 634 -18.74 27.71 -13.79
C LYS A 634 -19.86 27.30 -14.75
N PRO A 635 -20.12 25.99 -14.92
CA PRO A 635 -21.18 25.55 -15.82
C PRO A 635 -22.56 26.03 -15.35
N SER A 636 -23.50 26.14 -16.29
CA SER A 636 -24.91 26.38 -15.95
C SER A 636 -25.51 25.09 -15.38
N LEU A 637 -25.96 25.11 -14.14
CA LEU A 637 -26.41 23.91 -13.44
C LEU A 637 -27.95 23.80 -13.38
N SER A 638 -28.48 22.65 -13.76
CA SER A 638 -29.90 22.28 -13.61
C SER A 638 -30.21 21.69 -12.23
N ARG A 639 -29.17 21.28 -11.49
CA ARG A 639 -29.23 20.75 -10.13
C ARG A 639 -28.24 21.47 -9.23
N HIS A 640 -28.54 21.60 -7.96
CA HIS A 640 -27.54 22.09 -7.01
C HIS A 640 -26.47 21.03 -6.75
N LEU A 641 -25.22 21.45 -6.63
CA LEU A 641 -24.10 20.57 -6.32
C LEU A 641 -23.65 20.77 -4.87
N ARG A 642 -23.66 19.68 -4.11
CA ARG A 642 -23.17 19.61 -2.74
C ARG A 642 -22.06 18.56 -2.65
N PHE A 643 -20.93 18.92 -2.07
CA PHE A 643 -19.83 18.00 -1.79
C PHE A 643 -19.71 17.80 -0.28
N ALA A 644 -19.33 16.59 0.15
CA ALA A 644 -19.15 16.28 1.56
C ALA A 644 -17.93 15.40 1.81
N TRP A 645 -17.29 15.67 2.94
CA TRP A 645 -16.24 14.84 3.51
C TRP A 645 -16.68 14.36 4.88
N TRP A 646 -16.84 13.05 5.01
CA TRP A 646 -17.38 12.41 6.21
C TRP A 646 -16.27 12.10 7.21
N SER A 647 -16.63 12.11 8.49
CA SER A 647 -15.80 11.63 9.58
C SER A 647 -16.29 10.28 10.08
N ASP A 648 -15.41 9.53 10.74
CA ASP A 648 -15.71 8.29 11.44
C ASP A 648 -16.44 7.25 10.56
N GLU A 649 -16.09 7.20 9.28
CA GLU A 649 -16.57 6.14 8.37
C GLU A 649 -16.00 4.80 8.83
N GLU A 650 -14.71 4.80 9.14
CA GLU A 650 -13.90 3.66 9.55
C GLU A 650 -14.32 3.10 10.92
N GLN A 651 -15.23 3.82 11.61
CA GLN A 651 -15.83 3.45 12.89
C GLN A 651 -17.30 3.03 12.73
N GLY A 652 -17.78 2.87 11.49
CA GLY A 652 -19.13 2.40 11.16
C GLY A 652 -20.04 3.48 10.57
N LEU A 653 -19.55 4.24 9.58
CA LEU A 653 -20.32 5.24 8.80
C LEU A 653 -20.92 6.38 9.67
N VAL A 654 -20.28 6.70 10.79
CA VAL A 654 -20.90 7.49 11.86
C VAL A 654 -21.21 8.91 11.39
N GLY A 655 -20.31 9.54 10.64
CA GLY A 655 -20.47 10.90 10.13
C GLY A 655 -21.60 11.05 9.11
N SER A 656 -21.65 10.19 8.10
CA SER A 656 -22.73 10.22 7.08
C SER A 656 -24.08 9.84 7.67
N LYS A 657 -24.12 8.86 8.57
CA LYS A 657 -25.33 8.48 9.32
C LYS A 657 -25.83 9.63 10.19
N PHE A 658 -24.94 10.33 10.89
CA PHE A 658 -25.30 11.52 11.65
C PHE A 658 -25.88 12.61 10.76
N TYR A 659 -25.21 12.93 9.65
CA TYR A 659 -25.69 13.96 8.72
C TYR A 659 -27.10 13.63 8.23
N VAL A 660 -27.32 12.43 7.68
CA VAL A 660 -28.62 12.01 7.19
C VAL A 660 -29.66 12.06 8.31
N ASN A 661 -29.36 11.55 9.50
CA ASN A 661 -30.32 11.55 10.62
C ASN A 661 -30.62 12.95 11.17
N SER A 662 -29.70 13.90 11.04
CA SER A 662 -29.90 15.30 11.46
C SER A 662 -30.82 16.09 10.52
N LEU A 663 -31.04 15.63 9.29
CA LEU A 663 -31.88 16.32 8.32
C LEU A 663 -33.37 16.12 8.60
N SER A 664 -34.14 17.20 8.44
CA SER A 664 -35.60 17.12 8.37
C SER A 664 -36.05 16.30 7.15
N SER A 665 -37.26 15.75 7.17
CA SER A 665 -37.81 15.05 5.99
C SER A 665 -37.86 15.94 4.75
N ALA A 666 -38.10 17.25 4.93
CA ALA A 666 -38.10 18.22 3.84
C ALA A 666 -36.70 18.43 3.26
N ASP A 667 -35.66 18.49 4.09
CA ASP A 667 -34.29 18.65 3.62
C ASP A 667 -33.73 17.37 3.00
N LYS A 668 -34.06 16.20 3.56
CA LYS A 668 -33.78 14.89 2.92
C LYS A 668 -34.35 14.83 1.52
N ALA A 669 -35.60 15.26 1.35
CA ALA A 669 -36.28 15.24 0.06
C ALA A 669 -35.65 16.16 -1.01
N LYS A 670 -34.83 17.15 -0.61
CA LYS A 670 -34.07 17.99 -1.55
C LYS A 670 -32.87 17.27 -2.14
N ILE A 671 -32.30 16.28 -1.43
CA ILE A 671 -31.20 15.46 -1.92
C ILE A 671 -31.79 14.37 -2.82
N LYS A 672 -31.67 14.53 -4.14
CA LYS A 672 -32.26 13.59 -5.11
C LYS A 672 -31.39 12.38 -5.37
N SER A 673 -30.08 12.56 -5.24
CA SER A 673 -29.12 11.49 -5.47
C SER A 673 -27.81 11.77 -4.74
N TYR A 674 -27.17 10.71 -4.28
CA TYR A 674 -25.86 10.73 -3.62
C TYR A 674 -24.84 9.90 -4.41
N LEU A 675 -23.68 10.46 -4.72
CA LEU A 675 -22.59 9.78 -5.41
C LEU A 675 -21.42 9.57 -4.44
N ASN A 676 -21.01 8.32 -4.25
CA ASN A 676 -20.01 7.95 -3.26
C ASN A 676 -18.68 7.58 -3.87
N PHE A 677 -17.60 8.04 -3.23
CA PHE A 677 -16.24 7.82 -3.68
C PHE A 677 -15.38 7.40 -2.50
N ASP A 678 -15.21 6.09 -2.42
CA ASP A 678 -14.38 5.48 -1.42
C ASP A 678 -12.94 5.40 -1.93
N MET A 679 -12.45 4.21 -2.26
CA MET A 679 -11.15 4.04 -2.90
C MET A 679 -11.26 4.19 -4.43
N THR A 680 -10.64 5.23 -4.99
CA THR A 680 -10.64 5.51 -6.45
C THR A 680 -9.29 5.24 -7.12
N GLY A 681 -8.25 4.87 -6.35
CA GLY A 681 -6.88 4.77 -6.83
C GLY A 681 -6.17 3.43 -6.60
N SER A 682 -6.87 2.34 -6.32
CA SER A 682 -6.25 1.10 -5.81
C SER A 682 -5.11 0.54 -6.70
N PRO A 683 -3.98 0.11 -6.11
CA PRO A 683 -2.75 -0.21 -6.84
C PRO A 683 -2.92 -1.34 -7.87
N ASN A 684 -3.70 -2.37 -7.51
CA ASN A 684 -4.10 -3.48 -8.36
C ASN A 684 -5.60 -3.37 -8.71
N GLY A 685 -6.13 -2.16 -8.83
CA GLY A 685 -7.57 -1.90 -8.85
C GLY A 685 -8.34 -2.43 -10.07
N GLY A 686 -9.66 -2.51 -9.92
CA GLY A 686 -10.63 -2.75 -10.98
C GLY A 686 -11.41 -1.49 -11.35
N TYR A 687 -12.47 -1.66 -12.16
CA TYR A 687 -13.39 -0.57 -12.49
C TYR A 687 -14.80 -0.98 -12.06
N PHE A 688 -15.17 -0.62 -10.84
CA PHE A 688 -16.45 -0.96 -10.25
C PHE A 688 -17.37 0.26 -10.17
N ILE A 689 -18.65 0.03 -10.42
CA ILE A 689 -19.71 1.05 -10.31
C ILE A 689 -20.75 0.55 -9.34
N ASN A 690 -21.11 1.35 -8.33
CA ASN A 690 -22.17 1.01 -7.40
C ASN A 690 -23.53 1.12 -8.11
N ASN A 691 -24.37 0.10 -7.98
CA ASN A 691 -25.71 0.06 -8.58
C ASN A 691 -25.67 0.30 -10.09
N ILE A 692 -24.79 -0.40 -10.81
CA ILE A 692 -24.40 -0.15 -12.22
C ILE A 692 -25.58 -0.14 -13.20
N THR A 693 -26.67 -0.83 -12.86
CA THR A 693 -27.87 -0.93 -13.69
C THR A 693 -28.87 0.22 -13.51
N THR A 694 -28.70 1.04 -12.47
CA THR A 694 -29.53 2.22 -12.21
C THR A 694 -29.17 3.38 -13.15
N ASP A 695 -30.03 4.39 -13.25
CA ASP A 695 -29.75 5.55 -14.11
C ASP A 695 -28.53 6.35 -13.64
N LEU A 696 -28.26 6.38 -12.33
CA LEU A 696 -27.02 6.95 -11.79
C LEU A 696 -25.80 6.11 -12.18
N GLY A 697 -25.87 4.78 -12.05
CA GLY A 697 -24.79 3.88 -12.44
C GLY A 697 -24.48 3.92 -13.94
N LYS A 698 -25.52 4.04 -14.78
CA LYS A 698 -25.36 4.21 -16.23
C LYS A 698 -24.60 5.49 -16.60
N ALA A 699 -24.71 6.57 -15.81
CA ALA A 699 -23.96 7.80 -16.05
C ALA A 699 -22.44 7.57 -15.96
N PHE A 700 -21.97 6.81 -14.97
CA PHE A 700 -20.57 6.40 -14.88
C PHE A 700 -20.21 5.38 -15.96
N LYS A 701 -21.09 4.39 -16.18
CA LYS A 701 -20.83 3.33 -17.17
C LYS A 701 -20.64 3.89 -18.57
N ALA A 702 -21.35 4.95 -18.93
CA ALA A 702 -21.21 5.63 -20.22
C ALA A 702 -19.79 6.16 -20.45
N TYR A 703 -19.11 6.69 -19.41
CA TYR A 703 -17.72 7.09 -19.51
C TYR A 703 -16.80 5.90 -19.77
N PHE A 704 -16.93 4.83 -18.97
CA PHE A 704 -16.08 3.64 -19.13
C PHE A 704 -16.31 2.94 -20.47
N ASP A 705 -17.56 2.86 -20.94
CA ASP A 705 -17.89 2.35 -22.27
C ASP A 705 -17.26 3.22 -23.38
N LYS A 706 -17.27 4.55 -23.24
CA LYS A 706 -16.63 5.50 -24.19
C LYS A 706 -15.13 5.22 -24.35
N ILE A 707 -14.45 4.86 -23.26
CA ILE A 707 -13.00 4.56 -23.27
C ILE A 707 -12.69 3.06 -23.45
N GLY A 708 -13.69 2.24 -23.76
CA GLY A 708 -13.51 0.79 -23.99
C GLY A 708 -13.16 -0.02 -22.74
N VAL A 709 -13.45 0.50 -21.55
CA VAL A 709 -13.25 -0.20 -20.28
C VAL A 709 -14.57 -0.81 -19.83
N ALA A 710 -14.62 -2.14 -19.75
CA ALA A 710 -15.82 -2.81 -19.27
C ALA A 710 -15.88 -2.76 -17.73
N ALA A 711 -16.71 -1.89 -17.16
CA ALA A 711 -16.93 -1.83 -15.71
C ALA A 711 -17.76 -3.02 -15.18
N GLU A 712 -17.66 -3.29 -13.88
CA GLU A 712 -18.46 -4.30 -13.15
C GLU A 712 -19.25 -3.67 -12.00
N GLU A 713 -20.27 -4.37 -11.50
CA GLU A 713 -20.99 -3.97 -10.28
C GLU A 713 -20.04 -4.02 -9.07
N ASN A 714 -20.09 -3.01 -8.20
CA ASN A 714 -19.32 -3.02 -6.97
C ASN A 714 -20.01 -3.89 -5.91
N THR A 715 -19.52 -5.11 -5.74
CA THR A 715 -20.04 -6.03 -4.73
C THR A 715 -19.31 -5.92 -3.39
N GLU A 716 -18.05 -5.50 -3.37
CA GLU A 716 -17.22 -5.42 -2.15
C GLU A 716 -17.66 -4.27 -1.22
N GLY A 717 -18.00 -3.11 -1.80
CA GLY A 717 -18.44 -1.93 -1.04
C GLY A 717 -19.93 -1.91 -0.69
N ALA A 718 -20.71 -2.90 -1.14
CA ALA A 718 -22.15 -2.91 -0.94
C ALA A 718 -22.53 -2.95 0.55
N GLY A 719 -23.20 -1.90 1.02
CA GLY A 719 -23.65 -1.76 2.42
C GLY A 719 -22.54 -1.41 3.42
N ARG A 720 -21.36 -1.02 2.93
CA ARG A 720 -20.15 -0.83 3.75
C ARG A 720 -19.52 0.55 3.62
N SER A 721 -20.08 1.45 2.82
CA SER A 721 -19.57 2.81 2.60
C SER A 721 -20.69 3.83 2.79
N ASP A 722 -20.36 5.13 2.78
CA ASP A 722 -21.28 6.21 3.19
C ASP A 722 -22.59 6.27 2.39
N ASP A 723 -22.63 5.75 1.16
CA ASP A 723 -23.87 5.66 0.38
C ASP A 723 -24.95 4.83 1.06
N TYR A 724 -24.58 3.89 1.91
CA TYR A 724 -25.53 3.08 2.66
C TYR A 724 -26.40 3.93 3.60
N SER A 725 -25.83 4.97 4.23
CA SER A 725 -26.58 5.91 5.07
C SER A 725 -27.68 6.64 4.28
N PHE A 726 -27.41 6.96 3.01
CA PHE A 726 -28.36 7.63 2.11
C PHE A 726 -29.40 6.65 1.55
N GLN A 727 -28.98 5.45 1.16
CA GLN A 727 -29.88 4.38 0.69
C GLN A 727 -30.92 4.03 1.76
N ASN A 728 -30.50 3.91 3.03
CA ASN A 728 -31.40 3.64 4.16
C ASN A 728 -32.41 4.77 4.41
N ALA A 729 -32.11 6.00 3.96
CA ALA A 729 -33.05 7.12 3.98
C ALA A 729 -33.89 7.24 2.69
N GLY A 730 -33.80 6.27 1.77
CA GLY A 730 -34.53 6.26 0.51
C GLY A 730 -33.96 7.18 -0.57
N ILE A 731 -32.71 7.63 -0.42
CA ILE A 731 -32.02 8.47 -1.40
C ILE A 731 -31.24 7.55 -2.34
N ALA A 732 -31.49 7.65 -3.64
CA ALA A 732 -30.81 6.86 -4.65
C ALA A 732 -29.31 7.17 -4.67
N SER A 733 -28.47 6.15 -4.81
CA SER A 733 -27.02 6.33 -4.85
C SER A 733 -26.30 5.50 -5.90
N SER A 734 -25.12 5.96 -6.28
CA SER A 734 -24.15 5.25 -7.13
C SER A 734 -22.75 5.79 -6.83
N GLY A 735 -21.75 5.41 -7.61
CA GLY A 735 -20.35 5.80 -7.36
C GLY A 735 -19.38 4.96 -8.16
N PHE A 736 -18.12 5.34 -8.12
CA PHE A 736 -17.01 4.59 -8.69
C PHE A 736 -16.11 4.05 -7.56
N ALA A 737 -15.63 2.82 -7.72
CA ALA A 737 -14.66 2.21 -6.83
C ALA A 737 -13.60 1.40 -7.60
N ALA A 738 -12.38 1.42 -7.07
CA ALA A 738 -11.25 0.66 -7.60
C ALA A 738 -11.05 -0.71 -6.90
N GLY A 739 -11.87 -1.02 -5.88
CA GLY A 739 -11.77 -2.23 -5.06
C GLY A 739 -10.83 -2.05 -3.86
N ALA A 740 -10.99 -2.87 -2.83
CA ALA A 740 -10.27 -2.78 -1.56
C ALA A 740 -9.49 -4.08 -1.29
N SER A 741 -9.80 -4.75 -0.17
CA SER A 741 -9.13 -5.98 0.28
C SER A 741 -9.38 -7.23 -0.58
N ALA A 742 -10.45 -7.25 -1.39
CA ALA A 742 -10.82 -8.41 -2.20
C ALA A 742 -9.76 -8.71 -3.26
N ARG A 743 -9.63 -9.99 -3.62
CA ARG A 743 -8.60 -10.46 -4.56
C ARG A 743 -9.09 -10.40 -6.00
N LYS A 744 -8.28 -9.79 -6.86
CA LYS A 744 -8.50 -9.73 -8.30
C LYS A 744 -8.53 -11.13 -8.89
N THR A 745 -9.60 -11.47 -9.61
CA THR A 745 -9.73 -12.76 -10.30
C THR A 745 -8.88 -12.80 -11.57
N ALA A 746 -8.60 -13.99 -12.09
CA ALA A 746 -7.88 -14.15 -13.35
C ALA A 746 -8.61 -13.48 -14.53
N ALA A 747 -9.94 -13.57 -14.58
CA ALA A 747 -10.75 -12.92 -15.61
C ALA A 747 -10.63 -11.39 -15.53
N GLN A 748 -10.66 -10.82 -14.32
CA GLN A 748 -10.49 -9.38 -14.14
C GLN A 748 -9.05 -8.92 -14.42
N ALA A 749 -8.03 -9.73 -14.13
CA ALA A 749 -6.65 -9.44 -14.50
C ALA A 749 -6.46 -9.43 -16.03
N GLN A 750 -7.10 -10.36 -16.75
CA GLN A 750 -7.10 -10.36 -18.21
C GLN A 750 -7.83 -9.13 -18.78
N LYS A 751 -8.90 -8.69 -18.11
CA LYS A 751 -9.78 -7.60 -18.54
C LYS A 751 -9.21 -6.21 -18.25
N TRP A 752 -8.57 -6.01 -17.10
CA TRP A 752 -8.16 -4.70 -16.59
C TRP A 752 -6.64 -4.60 -16.34
N GLY A 753 -5.89 -5.68 -16.51
CA GLY A 753 -4.50 -5.78 -16.09
C GLY A 753 -4.36 -6.03 -14.58
N GLY A 754 -3.11 -5.99 -14.10
CA GLY A 754 -2.75 -6.28 -12.72
C GLY A 754 -2.50 -7.76 -12.45
N THR A 755 -2.36 -8.12 -11.18
CA THR A 755 -1.95 -9.46 -10.74
C THR A 755 -3.16 -10.23 -10.20
N SER A 756 -3.49 -11.33 -10.86
CA SER A 756 -4.51 -12.28 -10.40
C SER A 756 -4.12 -12.86 -9.03
N GLY A 757 -5.12 -13.04 -8.16
CA GLY A 757 -4.93 -13.59 -6.82
C GLY A 757 -4.38 -12.59 -5.80
N GLN A 758 -3.97 -11.38 -6.20
CA GLN A 758 -3.60 -10.31 -5.27
C GLN A 758 -4.81 -9.42 -4.95
N ALA A 759 -4.80 -8.81 -3.76
CA ALA A 759 -5.83 -7.84 -3.36
C ALA A 759 -5.87 -6.65 -4.36
N TYR A 760 -7.01 -5.98 -4.51
CA TYR A 760 -7.07 -4.73 -5.29
C TYR A 760 -6.22 -3.65 -4.62
N ASP A 761 -6.24 -3.61 -3.28
CA ASP A 761 -5.34 -2.88 -2.42
C ASP A 761 -4.78 -3.79 -1.31
N SER A 762 -3.50 -4.14 -1.41
CA SER A 762 -2.80 -4.95 -0.40
C SER A 762 -2.44 -4.17 0.87
N CYS A 763 -2.52 -2.85 0.82
CA CYS A 763 -2.24 -1.94 1.93
C CYS A 763 -3.51 -1.38 2.56
N TYR A 764 -4.70 -1.89 2.20
CA TYR A 764 -5.96 -1.55 2.84
C TYR A 764 -5.81 -1.61 4.37
N HIS A 765 -6.24 -0.54 5.05
CA HIS A 765 -6.14 -0.37 6.51
C HIS A 765 -4.75 -0.58 7.11
N SER A 766 -3.69 -0.31 6.34
CA SER A 766 -2.31 -0.62 6.73
C SER A 766 -1.37 0.57 6.62
N ALA A 767 -0.25 0.52 7.34
CA ALA A 767 0.75 1.58 7.36
C ALA A 767 1.41 1.86 6.00
N CYS A 768 1.34 0.89 5.07
CA CYS A 768 1.88 1.03 3.72
C CYS A 768 0.95 1.77 2.75
N ASP A 769 -0.27 2.14 3.17
CA ASP A 769 -1.19 2.95 2.35
C ASP A 769 -0.75 4.42 2.29
N LYS A 770 0.39 4.66 1.62
CA LYS A 770 1.09 5.94 1.56
C LYS A 770 1.18 6.50 0.14
N ASN A 771 1.22 7.82 0.03
CA ASN A 771 1.53 8.52 -1.21
C ASN A 771 3.07 8.56 -1.42
N PRO A 772 3.59 8.36 -2.63
CA PRO A 772 2.88 7.98 -3.87
C PRO A 772 2.76 6.46 -4.07
N GLY A 773 3.19 5.64 -3.10
CA GLY A 773 3.42 4.20 -3.29
C GLY A 773 2.18 3.32 -3.39
N ASN A 774 1.03 3.72 -2.85
CA ASN A 774 -0.19 2.90 -2.81
C ASN A 774 -1.30 3.39 -3.75
N ILE A 775 -0.93 4.02 -4.88
CA ILE A 775 -1.89 4.59 -5.83
C ILE A 775 -1.54 4.18 -7.27
N ASN A 776 -2.50 3.62 -7.98
CA ASN A 776 -2.45 3.44 -9.42
C ASN A 776 -2.91 4.70 -10.14
N GLY A 777 -1.96 5.42 -10.74
CA GLY A 777 -2.25 6.69 -11.42
C GLY A 777 -3.27 6.57 -12.56
N THR A 778 -3.27 5.48 -13.34
CA THR A 778 -4.22 5.31 -14.45
C THR A 778 -5.64 5.05 -13.97
N ILE A 779 -5.80 4.29 -12.89
CA ILE A 779 -7.12 4.02 -12.31
C ILE A 779 -7.66 5.30 -11.66
N LEU A 780 -6.81 6.04 -10.94
CA LEU A 780 -7.16 7.31 -10.32
C LEU A 780 -7.62 8.36 -11.35
N ASP A 781 -6.88 8.48 -12.46
CA ASP A 781 -7.18 9.39 -13.59
C ASP A 781 -8.57 9.10 -14.18
N ARG A 782 -8.79 7.85 -14.61
CA ARG A 782 -10.08 7.40 -15.15
C ARG A 782 -11.22 7.51 -14.13
N GLY A 783 -10.93 7.25 -12.87
CA GLY A 783 -11.87 7.41 -11.76
C GLY A 783 -12.31 8.86 -11.64
N ALA A 784 -11.37 9.80 -11.62
CA ALA A 784 -11.64 11.23 -11.51
C ALA A 784 -12.43 11.80 -12.68
N ASP A 785 -12.12 11.39 -13.91
CA ASP A 785 -12.88 11.75 -15.10
C ASP A 785 -14.29 11.16 -15.11
N SER A 786 -14.46 9.94 -14.60
CA SER A 786 -15.80 9.34 -14.50
C SER A 786 -16.71 10.14 -13.58
N VAL A 787 -16.16 10.76 -12.53
CA VAL A 787 -16.87 11.70 -11.65
C VAL A 787 -17.28 12.97 -12.41
N ALA A 788 -16.35 13.57 -13.16
CA ALA A 788 -16.64 14.76 -13.96
C ALA A 788 -17.72 14.46 -15.01
N SER A 789 -17.62 13.32 -15.69
CA SER A 789 -18.60 12.86 -16.66
C SER A 789 -19.99 12.70 -16.04
N ALA A 790 -20.08 12.09 -14.84
CA ALA A 790 -21.34 11.95 -14.12
C ALA A 790 -21.91 13.31 -13.66
N ILE A 791 -21.09 14.23 -13.16
CA ILE A 791 -21.53 15.59 -12.79
C ILE A 791 -22.12 16.31 -14.01
N TRP A 792 -21.41 16.27 -15.15
CA TRP A 792 -21.87 16.95 -16.37
C TRP A 792 -23.14 16.32 -16.95
N ALA A 793 -23.27 14.99 -16.90
CA ALA A 793 -24.46 14.30 -17.36
C ALA A 793 -25.69 14.55 -16.46
N LEU A 794 -25.49 14.66 -15.14
CA LEU A 794 -26.58 14.68 -14.17
C LEU A 794 -26.97 16.07 -13.68
N ALA A 795 -26.08 17.06 -13.74
CA ALA A 795 -26.29 18.38 -13.13
C ALA A 795 -26.07 19.58 -14.05
N VAL A 796 -25.42 19.44 -15.22
CA VAL A 796 -25.20 20.57 -16.15
C VAL A 796 -26.36 20.69 -17.14
N SER A 797 -26.87 21.92 -17.32
CA SER A 797 -27.96 22.23 -18.25
C SER A 797 -27.52 22.02 -19.69
N GLY A 798 -28.19 21.13 -20.43
CA GLY A 798 -27.88 20.82 -21.83
C GLY A 798 -26.87 19.69 -22.07
N GLY A 799 -26.49 18.94 -21.03
CA GLY A 799 -25.71 17.71 -21.18
C GLY A 799 -26.43 16.70 -22.08
N THR A 800 -25.73 16.15 -23.07
CA THR A 800 -26.32 15.17 -24.01
C THR A 800 -26.60 13.85 -23.31
N THR A 801 -27.86 13.58 -22.98
CA THR A 801 -28.33 12.21 -22.77
C THR A 801 -28.54 11.57 -24.13
N THR A 802 -27.62 10.71 -24.57
CA THR A 802 -27.84 9.83 -25.73
C THR A 802 -29.00 8.87 -25.39
N THR A 803 -30.20 9.25 -25.82
CA THR A 803 -31.41 8.43 -25.70
C THR A 803 -31.47 7.48 -26.89
N PRO A 804 -31.66 6.17 -26.73
CA PRO A 804 -32.03 5.28 -27.84
C PRO A 804 -33.42 5.69 -28.38
N PRO A 805 -33.66 5.62 -29.71
CA PRO A 805 -34.83 6.21 -30.34
C PRO A 805 -36.13 5.51 -29.93
N THR A 806 -37.16 6.33 -29.72
CA THR A 806 -38.56 5.94 -29.54
C THR A 806 -39.05 5.19 -30.78
N THR A 807 -39.43 3.92 -30.64
CA THR A 807 -40.10 3.17 -31.73
C THR A 807 -41.61 3.31 -31.59
N THR A 808 -42.17 4.19 -32.42
CA THR A 808 -43.59 4.33 -32.67
C THR A 808 -44.14 3.04 -33.28
N THR A 809 -45.30 2.62 -32.78
CA THR A 809 -46.03 1.41 -33.20
C THR A 809 -46.62 1.59 -34.60
N THR A 810 -46.24 0.76 -35.57
CA THR A 810 -47.01 0.48 -36.79
C THR A 810 -46.90 -1.00 -37.15
N THR A 811 -48.06 -1.67 -37.23
CA THR A 811 -48.26 -3.10 -37.60
C THR A 811 -48.35 -3.27 -39.14
N PRO A 812 -48.43 -4.50 -39.72
CA PRO A 812 -47.51 -5.06 -40.73
C PRO A 812 -48.13 -5.23 -42.14
N PRO A 813 -47.46 -5.89 -43.11
CA PRO A 813 -47.88 -7.28 -43.41
C PRO A 813 -46.77 -8.28 -43.81
N THR A 814 -46.95 -9.50 -43.27
CA THR A 814 -46.89 -10.86 -43.86
C THR A 814 -45.86 -11.23 -44.94
N SER A 815 -45.00 -12.22 -44.63
CA SER A 815 -44.72 -13.37 -45.52
C SER A 815 -44.11 -14.55 -44.72
N THR A 816 -44.73 -15.70 -44.90
CA THR A 816 -44.62 -17.01 -44.24
C THR A 816 -43.58 -17.94 -44.85
N THR A 817 -42.85 -18.72 -44.04
CA THR A 817 -42.80 -20.21 -44.03
C THR A 817 -41.77 -20.71 -43.00
N THR A 818 -42.17 -21.19 -41.82
CA THR A 818 -42.59 -22.56 -41.42
C THR A 818 -41.44 -23.56 -41.25
N THR A 819 -41.15 -23.91 -40.00
CA THR A 819 -41.04 -25.30 -39.51
C THR A 819 -41.10 -25.31 -37.98
N THR A 820 -41.92 -26.21 -37.42
CA THR A 820 -42.25 -26.44 -35.99
C THR A 820 -42.07 -27.95 -35.75
N PRO A 821 -41.52 -28.49 -34.62
CA PRO A 821 -42.25 -28.63 -33.33
C PRO A 821 -41.33 -28.78 -32.07
N PRO A 822 -41.78 -29.12 -30.83
CA PRO A 822 -43.13 -29.11 -30.23
C PRO A 822 -43.25 -28.17 -29.00
N THR A 823 -44.49 -27.93 -28.60
CA THR A 823 -44.88 -27.18 -27.40
C THR A 823 -44.71 -28.04 -26.15
N THR A 824 -43.85 -27.61 -25.22
CA THR A 824 -43.95 -27.96 -23.80
C THR A 824 -44.51 -26.75 -23.08
N THR A 825 -45.67 -26.92 -22.46
CA THR A 825 -46.29 -25.94 -21.56
C THR A 825 -45.32 -25.58 -20.44
N THR A 826 -44.80 -24.36 -20.45
CA THR A 826 -44.19 -23.75 -19.27
C THR A 826 -45.03 -22.54 -18.91
N THR A 827 -45.78 -22.67 -17.83
CA THR A 827 -46.48 -21.59 -17.15
C THR A 827 -45.55 -20.39 -16.99
N THR A 828 -45.99 -19.23 -17.49
CA THR A 828 -45.33 -17.95 -17.18
C THR A 828 -45.36 -17.76 -15.65
N PRO A 829 -44.22 -17.62 -14.96
CA PRO A 829 -44.20 -17.38 -13.52
C PRO A 829 -44.97 -16.08 -13.20
N SER A 830 -45.91 -16.15 -12.26
CA SER A 830 -46.84 -15.06 -11.92
C SER A 830 -46.21 -13.84 -11.23
N GLY A 831 -44.89 -13.82 -11.05
CA GLY A 831 -44.18 -12.76 -10.31
C GLY A 831 -44.39 -12.81 -8.79
N ASN A 832 -45.22 -13.71 -8.27
CA ASN A 832 -45.45 -13.90 -6.84
C ASN A 832 -44.93 -15.28 -6.43
N PHE A 833 -43.78 -15.31 -5.77
CA PHE A 833 -43.19 -16.53 -5.19
C PHE A 833 -43.21 -16.43 -3.66
N THR A 834 -43.20 -17.57 -2.96
CA THR A 834 -43.20 -17.63 -1.50
C THR A 834 -41.83 -17.98 -0.96
N VAL A 835 -41.53 -17.58 0.28
CA VAL A 835 -40.35 -18.03 1.04
C VAL A 835 -40.81 -18.60 2.38
N ALA A 836 -40.22 -19.73 2.78
CA ALA A 836 -40.51 -20.40 4.04
C ALA A 836 -39.21 -20.84 4.72
N VAL A 837 -39.17 -20.79 6.05
CA VAL A 837 -38.04 -21.27 6.87
C VAL A 837 -38.47 -22.42 7.78
N ASN A 838 -37.68 -23.49 7.84
CA ASN A 838 -37.93 -24.66 8.67
C ASN A 838 -36.64 -25.20 9.34
N PRO A 839 -36.61 -25.37 10.67
CA PRO A 839 -37.65 -24.96 11.62
C PRO A 839 -37.86 -23.44 11.60
N SER A 840 -39.03 -22.94 11.98
CA SER A 840 -39.32 -21.50 12.00
C SER A 840 -38.72 -20.76 13.20
N GLY A 841 -37.98 -21.47 14.04
CA GLY A 841 -37.24 -20.92 15.16
C GLY A 841 -36.33 -21.96 15.80
N GLY A 842 -35.47 -21.52 16.71
CA GLY A 842 -34.51 -22.38 17.41
C GLY A 842 -33.78 -21.66 18.53
N THR A 843 -33.18 -22.43 19.42
CA THR A 843 -32.49 -21.93 20.62
C THR A 843 -30.99 -22.14 20.50
N VAL A 844 -30.21 -21.11 20.81
CA VAL A 844 -28.74 -21.14 20.79
C VAL A 844 -28.19 -20.47 22.05
N ALA A 845 -27.08 -20.97 22.57
CA ALA A 845 -26.38 -20.27 23.65
C ALA A 845 -25.66 -19.02 23.12
N VAL A 846 -25.46 -18.00 23.95
CA VAL A 846 -24.59 -16.85 23.64
C VAL A 846 -23.22 -17.34 23.10
N GLY A 847 -22.75 -16.78 21.98
CA GLY A 847 -21.53 -17.25 21.29
C GLY A 847 -21.71 -18.51 20.41
N GLY A 848 -22.90 -19.12 20.40
CA GLY A 848 -23.20 -20.37 19.70
C GLY A 848 -23.79 -20.18 18.30
N GLN A 849 -23.83 -21.27 17.53
CA GLN A 849 -24.32 -21.30 16.14
C GLN A 849 -25.54 -22.22 15.99
N ILE A 850 -26.51 -21.81 15.17
CA ILE A 850 -27.68 -22.61 14.79
C ILE A 850 -28.00 -22.43 13.31
N SER A 851 -28.61 -23.43 12.68
CA SER A 851 -28.98 -23.39 11.27
C SER A 851 -30.45 -23.78 11.03
N ALA A 852 -31.05 -23.22 9.98
CA ALA A 852 -32.39 -23.54 9.52
C ALA A 852 -32.44 -23.57 7.98
N LYS A 853 -33.32 -24.40 7.42
CA LYS A 853 -33.49 -24.50 5.96
C LYS A 853 -34.48 -23.44 5.48
N VAL A 854 -34.10 -22.67 4.47
CA VAL A 854 -34.96 -21.69 3.80
C VAL A 854 -35.29 -22.19 2.40
N SER A 855 -36.59 -22.31 2.10
CA SER A 855 -37.10 -22.83 0.82
C SER A 855 -37.87 -21.74 0.08
N VAL A 856 -37.65 -21.66 -1.23
CA VAL A 856 -38.30 -20.70 -2.12
C VAL A 856 -39.29 -21.46 -3.01
N GLY A 857 -40.56 -21.04 -2.97
CA GLY A 857 -41.62 -21.62 -3.79
C GLY A 857 -41.42 -21.38 -5.28
N SER A 858 -42.21 -22.07 -6.11
CA SER A 858 -42.22 -21.81 -7.55
C SER A 858 -42.83 -20.44 -7.86
N GLY A 859 -42.34 -19.74 -8.88
CA GLY A 859 -42.94 -18.48 -9.36
C GLY A 859 -41.97 -17.30 -9.48
N ALA A 860 -40.71 -17.45 -9.04
CA ALA A 860 -39.71 -16.39 -9.15
C ALA A 860 -39.26 -16.21 -10.61
N ARG A 861 -39.05 -14.96 -11.01
CA ARG A 861 -38.72 -14.58 -12.40
C ARG A 861 -37.25 -14.73 -12.75
N GLY A 862 -36.41 -14.94 -11.75
CA GLY A 862 -34.97 -15.12 -11.87
C GLY A 862 -34.37 -15.79 -10.62
N PRO A 863 -33.04 -15.84 -10.50
CA PRO A 863 -32.37 -16.29 -9.29
C PRO A 863 -32.81 -15.48 -8.08
N VAL A 864 -33.17 -16.16 -6.99
CA VAL A 864 -33.69 -15.55 -5.77
C VAL A 864 -32.57 -15.43 -4.75
N ARG A 865 -32.20 -14.19 -4.45
CA ARG A 865 -31.20 -13.87 -3.42
C ARG A 865 -31.84 -13.89 -2.04
N LEU A 866 -31.18 -14.52 -1.08
CA LEU A 866 -31.64 -14.64 0.30
C LEU A 866 -30.81 -13.76 1.23
N THR A 867 -31.47 -12.99 2.10
CA THR A 867 -30.87 -12.21 3.18
C THR A 867 -31.64 -12.41 4.47
N ALA A 868 -31.02 -12.11 5.60
CA ALA A 868 -31.63 -12.16 6.92
C ALA A 868 -31.26 -10.88 7.68
N ILE A 869 -32.23 -10.27 8.36
CA ILE A 869 -32.08 -8.97 9.02
C ILE A 869 -32.76 -9.03 10.39
N ASN A 870 -32.07 -8.53 11.40
CA ASN A 870 -32.64 -8.12 12.68
C ASN A 870 -31.77 -6.99 13.26
N ASP A 871 -32.36 -5.80 13.43
CA ASP A 871 -31.63 -4.58 13.80
C ASP A 871 -31.27 -4.49 15.30
N GLU A 872 -31.78 -5.43 16.11
CA GLU A 872 -31.60 -5.49 17.56
C GLU A 872 -30.73 -6.68 18.01
N LEU A 873 -30.33 -7.54 17.08
CA LEU A 873 -29.63 -8.79 17.33
C LEU A 873 -28.19 -8.71 16.82
N ASP A 874 -27.24 -8.69 17.75
CA ASP A 874 -25.79 -8.75 17.48
C ASP A 874 -25.38 -10.19 17.10
N ALA A 875 -25.64 -10.58 15.84
CA ALA A 875 -25.36 -11.91 15.30
C ALA A 875 -25.01 -11.86 13.81
N TYR A 876 -24.23 -12.86 13.36
CA TYR A 876 -23.93 -13.08 11.95
C TYR A 876 -24.96 -13.99 11.30
N PHE A 877 -25.41 -13.64 10.09
CA PHE A 877 -26.31 -14.46 9.29
C PHE A 877 -25.70 -14.71 7.91
N TRP A 878 -25.74 -15.95 7.44
CA TRP A 878 -25.37 -16.26 6.06
C TRP A 878 -26.16 -17.41 5.49
N PHE A 879 -26.20 -17.47 4.16
CA PHE A 879 -26.94 -18.44 3.39
C PHE A 879 -25.99 -19.24 2.51
N SER A 880 -26.15 -20.57 2.52
CA SER A 880 -25.39 -21.48 1.65
C SER A 880 -26.34 -22.40 0.88
N PRO A 881 -26.50 -22.21 -0.45
CA PRO A 881 -26.00 -21.08 -1.26
C PRO A 881 -26.78 -19.77 -1.00
N SER A 882 -26.16 -18.61 -1.21
CA SER A 882 -26.78 -17.30 -0.97
C SER A 882 -27.82 -16.86 -2.01
N THR A 883 -27.86 -17.57 -3.14
CA THR A 883 -28.85 -17.40 -4.20
C THR A 883 -29.36 -18.78 -4.63
N VAL A 884 -30.68 -18.91 -4.79
CA VAL A 884 -31.33 -20.17 -5.17
C VAL A 884 -32.22 -19.95 -6.39
N SER A 885 -32.42 -20.98 -7.22
CA SER A 885 -33.43 -20.94 -8.27
C SER A 885 -34.85 -21.05 -7.70
N SER A 886 -35.85 -20.67 -8.48
CA SER A 886 -37.27 -20.92 -8.17
C SER A 886 -37.50 -22.40 -7.82
N GLY A 887 -38.08 -22.71 -6.66
CA GLY A 887 -38.21 -24.08 -6.14
C GLY A 887 -37.00 -24.61 -5.36
N GLY A 888 -35.91 -23.85 -5.27
CA GLY A 888 -34.67 -24.20 -4.58
C GLY A 888 -34.71 -23.91 -3.07
N SER A 889 -33.64 -24.35 -2.38
CA SER A 889 -33.49 -24.11 -0.94
C SER A 889 -32.06 -23.81 -0.55
N SER A 890 -31.88 -23.08 0.55
CA SER A 890 -30.60 -22.70 1.13
C SER A 890 -30.58 -23.02 2.63
N THR A 891 -29.39 -23.20 3.18
CA THR A 891 -29.20 -23.27 4.63
C THR A 891 -28.87 -21.88 5.14
N LEU A 892 -29.76 -21.31 5.95
CA LEU A 892 -29.47 -20.16 6.80
C LEU A 892 -28.69 -20.64 8.02
N THR A 893 -27.56 -20.01 8.29
CA THR A 893 -26.84 -20.19 9.55
C THR A 893 -26.75 -18.87 10.28
N LEU A 894 -27.00 -18.93 11.59
CA LEU A 894 -26.98 -17.82 12.52
C LEU A 894 -25.91 -18.08 13.58
N TRP A 895 -25.04 -17.11 13.83
CA TRP A 895 -24.03 -17.19 14.87
C TRP A 895 -24.13 -15.96 15.79
N THR A 896 -24.46 -16.18 17.06
CA THR A 896 -24.57 -15.09 18.04
C THR A 896 -23.20 -14.74 18.62
N TRP A 897 -22.95 -13.46 18.86
CA TRP A 897 -21.72 -13.00 19.51
C TRP A 897 -21.70 -13.28 21.01
N TYR A 898 -20.54 -13.18 21.66
CA TYR A 898 -20.42 -13.36 23.12
C TYR A 898 -21.08 -12.23 23.93
N GLY A 899 -21.37 -11.10 23.29
CA GLY A 899 -22.09 -9.96 23.88
C GLY A 899 -23.58 -9.93 23.60
N THR A 900 -24.12 -10.90 22.83
CA THR A 900 -25.54 -10.93 22.48
C THR A 900 -26.37 -11.16 23.75
N ALA A 901 -27.29 -10.24 24.05
CA ALA A 901 -28.15 -10.40 25.21
C ALA A 901 -29.04 -11.65 25.09
N PRO A 902 -29.24 -12.42 26.18
CA PRO A 902 -30.25 -13.48 26.19
C PRO A 902 -31.64 -12.91 25.93
N GLY A 903 -32.40 -13.51 25.02
CA GLY A 903 -33.66 -12.95 24.54
C GLY A 903 -34.23 -13.69 23.34
N SER A 904 -35.46 -13.34 22.94
CA SER A 904 -36.10 -13.88 21.74
C SER A 904 -36.13 -12.81 20.65
N TYR A 905 -35.57 -13.14 19.49
CA TYR A 905 -35.30 -12.20 18.40
C TYR A 905 -35.97 -12.69 17.10
N PRO A 906 -36.85 -11.88 16.47
CA PRO A 906 -37.44 -12.22 15.19
C PRO A 906 -36.49 -11.85 14.04
N VAL A 907 -35.87 -12.85 13.41
CA VAL A 907 -34.99 -12.64 12.25
C VAL A 907 -35.81 -12.65 10.96
N THR A 908 -35.88 -11.51 10.27
CA THR A 908 -36.63 -11.39 9.02
C THR A 908 -35.77 -11.86 7.85
N ILE A 909 -36.17 -12.95 7.22
CA ILE A 909 -35.55 -13.50 6.01
C ILE A 909 -36.23 -12.89 4.80
N GLN A 910 -35.47 -12.23 3.92
CA GLN A 910 -35.96 -11.67 2.67
C GLN A 910 -35.45 -12.47 1.48
N ALA A 911 -36.33 -12.71 0.52
CA ALA A 911 -36.04 -13.40 -0.72
C ALA A 911 -36.40 -12.49 -1.88
N THR A 912 -35.43 -12.15 -2.75
CA THR A 912 -35.61 -11.17 -3.83
C THR A 912 -35.18 -11.75 -5.17
N ASP A 913 -36.07 -11.77 -6.16
CA ASP A 913 -35.82 -12.31 -7.50
C ASP A 913 -35.35 -11.26 -8.54
N GLY A 914 -34.94 -10.09 -8.05
CA GLY A 914 -34.57 -8.93 -8.85
C GLY A 914 -35.73 -8.02 -9.26
N TYR A 915 -36.98 -8.42 -9.00
CA TYR A 915 -38.17 -7.63 -9.35
C TYR A 915 -39.18 -7.51 -8.20
N SER A 916 -39.19 -8.47 -7.29
CA SER A 916 -40.11 -8.56 -6.14
C SER A 916 -39.41 -9.17 -4.94
N THR A 917 -39.75 -8.68 -3.74
CA THR A 917 -39.22 -9.19 -2.48
C THR A 917 -40.35 -9.79 -1.66
N THR A 918 -40.13 -11.01 -1.17
CA THR A 918 -41.03 -11.70 -0.24
C THR A 918 -40.27 -12.05 1.03
N THR A 919 -40.93 -12.00 2.19
CA THR A 919 -40.27 -12.21 3.49
C THR A 919 -40.90 -13.34 4.30
N THR A 920 -40.11 -13.95 5.17
CA THR A 920 -40.56 -14.86 6.25
C THR A 920 -39.76 -14.58 7.51
N THR A 921 -40.14 -15.11 8.66
CA THR A 921 -39.47 -14.82 9.93
C THR A 921 -38.99 -16.10 10.60
N TYR A 922 -37.75 -16.08 11.09
CA TYR A 922 -37.16 -17.11 11.95
C TYR A 922 -37.02 -16.57 13.38
N THR A 923 -37.62 -17.21 14.37
CA THR A 923 -37.50 -16.79 15.77
C THR A 923 -36.27 -17.43 16.42
N LEU A 924 -35.24 -16.64 16.66
CA LEU A 924 -34.04 -17.08 17.39
C LEU A 924 -34.21 -16.82 18.89
N VAL A 925 -33.96 -17.82 19.73
CA VAL A 925 -33.90 -17.65 21.18
C VAL A 925 -32.45 -17.80 21.62
N VAL A 926 -31.89 -16.74 22.21
CA VAL A 926 -30.52 -16.73 22.75
C VAL A 926 -30.59 -16.97 24.26
N GLN A 927 -29.84 -17.95 24.77
CA GLN A 927 -29.79 -18.35 26.18
C GLN A 927 -28.42 -18.16 26.82
#